data_AF-A0A420Y170-F1
#
_entry.id   AF-A0A420Y170-F1
#
_cell.length_a   1.000
_cell.length_b   1.000
_cell.length_c   1.000
_cell.angle_alpha   90.00
_cell.angle_beta   90.00
_cell.angle_gamma   90.00
#
_symmetry.space_group_name_H-M   'P 1'
#
loop_
_entity.id
_entity.type
_entity.pdbx_description
1 polymer ?
#
loop_
_entity_poly.entity_id
_entity_poly.type
_entity_poly.pdbx_seq_one_letter_code
_entity_poly.pdbx_strand_id
1 'polypeptide(L)'
;MTTKLPSFEAFLAKAVQDGIIPGAVVVAKSKSGKLDYTYATGSAAPNVPITPETIFTLASMTKLITTIALLQLVEQKKLSLDEDITRYVPDLAKLPILQEDDSVRPRRNPITLRHLLTHTSGISYPFLEPRLAAYKKAHSSSGDDPRAGKTVKTRYDAPLLFEPGTAWKYGAGIDWAGQVLEAVTGQGLDEYCQENILRPLGISPSQITFFPAKQEGLVGSAKMAAMSVRGEDERVTFAAGPGRYDGNEDAFGGEGMYADMPSYTKVLYSLLVDDGKILGREMAREMFKPAIPTEEARRSLLKELETPEWIVGDVPHTGEYDWGLGGLLVDGDKHEYRKRGMLFWGGMFNLTWFVDREAGVCGAFGTQVLPVGDAKFSSLDDFLAYYYLAMRVLISVADFADLTAEYLLRAHGEGVRHAEVFFDPQAHLSRGVGIETVVEGLVEGRRRATGEIADRGGKMSVLFIPCLLRHLPVEDSRACFELMEGRGYFGREEEEEAVLAGLGLCSSEIALPPGNWREIFEAAGRKGIRRTVHAGEEGPASYVTAALDELGAIRIDHGVRSAEDEAVLERLAREKVLLSVCPLSNVALKGFERVADQPIRKFIEKGVRFSINSDDPAYFGGYILENHCVVHEAFNLTVEEWIDAARNSVEGSWCDEERKEEILREIKSVHDEWKERA
;
A
#
# COMPACT_ATOMS: atom_id res chain seq x y z
N MET A 1 -17.40 21.21 -18.67
CA MET A 1 -18.66 20.78 -18.01
C MET A 1 -18.26 20.03 -16.76
N THR A 2 -18.56 20.54 -15.57
CA THR A 2 -18.25 19.87 -14.30
C THR A 2 -19.10 18.61 -14.20
N THR A 3 -18.51 17.45 -14.48
CA THR A 3 -19.08 16.15 -14.12
C THR A 3 -19.36 16.19 -12.62
N LYS A 4 -20.65 16.19 -12.25
CA LYS A 4 -21.04 16.01 -10.86
C LYS A 4 -20.47 14.66 -10.43
N LEU A 5 -19.55 14.67 -9.48
CA LEU A 5 -19.13 13.45 -8.79
C LEU A 5 -20.39 12.65 -8.38
N PRO A 6 -20.40 11.31 -8.51
CA PRO A 6 -21.46 10.49 -7.96
C PRO A 6 -21.70 10.85 -6.49
N SER A 7 -22.94 10.69 -6.00
CA SER A 7 -23.16 10.77 -4.56
C SER A 7 -22.27 9.73 -3.86
N PHE A 8 -21.85 10.03 -2.62
CA PHE A 8 -21.03 9.10 -1.83
C PHE A 8 -21.67 7.70 -1.70
N GLU A 9 -22.99 7.64 -1.65
CA GLU A 9 -23.76 6.38 -1.70
C GLU A 9 -23.57 5.62 -3.02
N ALA A 10 -23.64 6.31 -4.16
CA ALA A 10 -23.43 5.69 -5.48
C ALA A 10 -21.99 5.19 -5.65
N PHE A 11 -21.01 5.93 -5.10
CA PHE A 11 -19.62 5.50 -5.06
C PHE A 11 -19.46 4.18 -4.28
N LEU A 12 -20.02 4.09 -3.07
CA LEU A 12 -19.96 2.86 -2.26
C LEU A 12 -20.73 1.71 -2.91
N ALA A 13 -21.91 1.96 -3.47
CA ALA A 13 -22.69 0.95 -4.17
C ALA A 13 -21.94 0.40 -5.39
N LYS A 14 -21.25 1.26 -6.14
CA LYS A 14 -20.38 0.85 -7.26
C LYS A 14 -19.19 0.03 -6.76
N ALA A 15 -18.54 0.44 -5.67
CA ALA A 15 -17.45 -0.32 -5.07
C ALA A 15 -17.88 -1.74 -4.67
N VAL A 16 -19.12 -1.91 -4.18
CA VAL A 16 -19.70 -3.23 -3.94
C VAL A 16 -19.92 -4.00 -5.24
N GLN A 17 -20.55 -3.38 -6.23
CA GLN A 17 -20.84 -4.00 -7.53
C GLN A 17 -19.57 -4.50 -8.24
N ASP A 18 -18.52 -3.71 -8.17
CA ASP A 18 -17.22 -3.99 -8.81
C ASP A 18 -16.40 -5.02 -8.01
N GLY A 19 -16.87 -5.46 -6.84
CA GLY A 19 -16.15 -6.40 -5.98
C GLY A 19 -14.97 -5.74 -5.24
N ILE A 20 -14.94 -4.42 -5.11
CA ILE A 20 -13.92 -3.71 -4.33
C ILE A 20 -14.16 -3.92 -2.83
N ILE A 21 -15.40 -3.93 -2.36
CA ILE A 21 -15.72 -4.25 -0.95
C ILE A 21 -16.94 -5.18 -0.91
N PRO A 22 -17.09 -6.06 0.11
CA PRO A 22 -18.25 -6.93 0.20
C PRO A 22 -19.52 -6.13 0.52
N GLY A 23 -19.33 -5.03 1.25
CA GLY A 23 -20.34 -4.09 1.70
C GLY A 23 -19.74 -3.11 2.71
N ALA A 24 -20.52 -2.09 3.06
CA ALA A 24 -20.15 -1.14 4.09
C ALA A 24 -21.36 -0.63 4.90
N VAL A 25 -21.11 -0.23 6.14
CA VAL A 25 -21.97 0.67 6.92
C VAL A 25 -21.20 1.95 7.21
N VAL A 26 -21.80 3.10 6.91
CA VAL A 26 -21.25 4.41 7.21
C VAL A 26 -22.21 5.17 8.11
N VAL A 27 -21.68 5.74 9.19
CA VAL A 27 -22.43 6.58 10.11
C VAL A 27 -21.67 7.88 10.33
N ALA A 28 -22.36 9.01 10.26
CA ALA A 28 -21.79 10.32 10.57
C ALA A 28 -22.79 11.18 11.34
N LYS A 29 -22.31 11.88 12.37
CA LYS A 29 -23.12 12.79 13.18
C LYS A 29 -22.39 14.10 13.39
N SER A 30 -23.14 15.20 13.41
CA SER A 30 -22.62 16.53 13.78
C SER A 30 -23.12 16.96 15.15
N LYS A 31 -22.29 17.72 15.87
CA LYS A 31 -22.66 18.40 17.12
C LYS A 31 -23.87 19.34 16.97
N SER A 32 -24.06 19.89 15.78
CA SER A 32 -25.19 20.79 15.47
C SER A 32 -26.53 20.07 15.29
N GLY A 33 -26.51 18.74 15.13
CA GLY A 33 -27.69 17.95 14.75
C GLY A 33 -28.10 18.06 13.27
N LYS A 34 -27.42 18.88 12.45
CA LYS A 34 -27.72 19.03 11.01
C LYS A 34 -27.32 17.82 10.17
N LEU A 35 -26.36 17.05 10.66
CA LEU A 35 -25.94 15.77 10.09
C LEU A 35 -26.28 14.66 11.08
N ASP A 36 -27.16 13.76 10.66
CA ASP A 36 -27.41 12.44 11.27
C ASP A 36 -27.59 11.46 10.11
N TYR A 37 -26.48 10.86 9.69
CA TYR A 37 -26.37 10.08 8.46
C TYR A 37 -26.05 8.63 8.80
N THR A 38 -26.81 7.70 8.20
CA THR A 38 -26.55 6.27 8.24
C THR A 38 -26.82 5.69 6.86
N TYR A 39 -25.84 5.00 6.29
CA TYR A 39 -25.98 4.32 5.01
C TYR A 39 -25.37 2.93 5.08
N ALA A 40 -26.03 1.97 4.45
CA ALA A 40 -25.64 0.56 4.42
C ALA A 40 -25.81 0.01 3.00
N THR A 41 -24.81 -0.72 2.51
CA THR A 41 -24.86 -1.34 1.18
C THR A 41 -24.02 -2.62 1.12
N GLY A 42 -24.35 -3.53 0.20
CA GLY A 42 -23.65 -4.79 -0.01
C GLY A 42 -24.08 -5.94 0.91
N SER A 43 -23.19 -6.90 1.09
CA SER A 43 -23.45 -8.18 1.74
C SER A 43 -22.53 -8.41 2.95
N ALA A 44 -23.12 -8.79 4.08
CA ALA A 44 -22.40 -9.11 5.31
C ALA A 44 -21.76 -10.52 5.24
N ALA A 45 -22.39 -11.42 4.49
CA ALA A 45 -21.95 -12.79 4.23
C ALA A 45 -22.61 -13.26 2.90
N PRO A 46 -22.27 -14.43 2.35
CA PRO A 46 -22.93 -14.94 1.15
C PRO A 46 -24.46 -14.92 1.28
N ASN A 47 -25.13 -14.17 0.40
CA ASN A 47 -26.58 -13.98 0.38
C ASN A 47 -27.19 -13.33 1.66
N VAL A 48 -26.38 -12.69 2.50
CA VAL A 48 -26.84 -11.96 3.68
C VAL A 48 -26.58 -10.47 3.45
N PRO A 49 -27.61 -9.61 3.38
CA PRO A 49 -27.42 -8.19 3.17
C PRO A 49 -26.76 -7.52 4.38
N ILE A 50 -25.95 -6.49 4.15
CA ILE A 50 -25.55 -5.57 5.22
C ILE A 50 -26.76 -4.75 5.68
N THR A 51 -26.87 -4.58 6.99
CA THR A 51 -27.82 -3.68 7.65
C THR A 51 -27.05 -2.76 8.60
N PRO A 52 -27.64 -1.63 9.04
CA PRO A 52 -27.05 -0.81 10.09
C PRO A 52 -26.74 -1.61 11.38
N GLU A 53 -27.50 -2.66 11.67
CA GLU A 53 -27.33 -3.56 12.81
C GLU A 53 -26.32 -4.70 12.57
N THR A 54 -25.65 -4.72 11.42
CA THR A 54 -24.59 -5.68 11.14
C THR A 54 -23.42 -5.44 12.10
N ILE A 55 -23.01 -6.50 12.79
CA ILE A 55 -21.92 -6.56 13.76
C ILE A 55 -20.62 -6.90 13.02
N PHE A 56 -19.66 -6.00 13.14
CA PHE A 56 -18.33 -6.10 12.56
C PHE A 56 -17.31 -6.52 13.62
N THR A 57 -16.28 -7.27 13.22
CA THR A 57 -15.09 -7.47 14.05
C THR A 57 -14.30 -6.16 14.06
N LEU A 58 -14.10 -5.54 15.23
CA LEU A 58 -13.55 -4.19 15.31
C LEU A 58 -12.02 -4.13 15.18
N ALA A 59 -11.33 -5.20 15.57
CA ALA A 59 -9.88 -5.17 15.73
C ALA A 59 -9.48 -3.91 16.55
N SER A 60 -8.55 -3.12 16.02
CA SER A 60 -7.96 -1.97 16.72
C SER A 60 -8.91 -0.81 17.04
N MET A 61 -10.15 -0.77 16.52
CA MET A 61 -11.15 0.19 17.00
C MET A 61 -11.55 -0.06 18.47
N THR A 62 -11.28 -1.26 19.00
CA THR A 62 -11.46 -1.61 20.43
C THR A 62 -10.70 -0.68 21.36
N LYS A 63 -9.51 -0.21 20.93
CA LYS A 63 -8.58 0.60 21.71
C LYS A 63 -9.21 1.85 22.31
N LEU A 64 -10.12 2.50 21.57
CA LEU A 64 -10.80 3.71 22.04
C LEU A 64 -11.64 3.43 23.29
N ILE A 65 -12.44 2.36 23.28
CA ILE A 65 -13.34 2.03 24.40
C ILE A 65 -12.54 1.58 25.62
N THR A 66 -11.49 0.77 25.42
CA THR A 66 -10.58 0.39 26.52
C THR A 66 -9.84 1.61 27.09
N THR A 67 -9.43 2.56 26.24
CA THR A 67 -8.82 3.81 26.70
C THR A 67 -9.79 4.61 27.57
N ILE A 68 -11.04 4.78 27.14
CA ILE A 68 -12.08 5.45 27.95
C ILE A 68 -12.23 4.78 29.32
N ALA A 69 -12.29 3.44 29.37
CA ALA A 69 -12.42 2.69 30.61
C ALA A 69 -11.27 2.99 31.60
N LEU A 70 -10.05 3.08 31.10
CA LEU A 70 -8.87 3.40 31.91
C LEU A 70 -8.85 4.86 32.36
N LEU A 71 -9.28 5.78 31.50
CA LEU A 71 -9.36 7.20 31.85
C LEU A 71 -10.43 7.47 32.91
N GLN A 72 -11.52 6.68 32.98
CA GLN A 72 -12.46 6.74 34.10
C GLN A 72 -11.78 6.40 35.43
N LEU A 73 -10.84 5.44 35.46
CA LEU A 73 -10.07 5.13 36.67
C LEU A 73 -9.10 6.26 37.05
N VAL A 74 -8.57 6.98 36.06
CA VAL A 74 -7.76 8.19 36.29
C VAL A 74 -8.62 9.31 36.89
N GLU A 75 -9.83 9.57 36.37
CA GLU A 75 -10.76 10.55 36.96
C GLU A 75 -11.16 10.19 38.39
N GLN A 76 -11.36 8.89 38.65
CA GLN A 76 -11.63 8.36 39.99
C GLN A 76 -10.41 8.38 40.92
N LYS A 77 -9.24 8.82 40.43
CA LYS A 77 -7.95 8.83 41.15
C LYS A 77 -7.52 7.44 41.65
N LYS A 78 -8.02 6.38 41.02
CA LYS A 78 -7.59 4.99 41.26
C LYS A 78 -6.31 4.66 40.52
N LEU A 79 -6.07 5.37 39.41
CA LEU A 79 -4.86 5.32 38.62
C LEU A 79 -4.36 6.75 38.33
N SER A 80 -3.10 6.85 37.96
CA SER A 80 -2.50 8.03 37.34
C SER A 80 -1.93 7.66 35.96
N LEU A 81 -1.91 8.63 35.04
CA LEU A 81 -1.30 8.44 33.72
C LEU A 81 0.21 8.16 33.82
N ASP A 82 0.87 8.74 34.82
CA ASP A 82 2.34 8.84 34.88
C ASP A 82 2.97 8.02 36.02
N GLU A 83 2.17 7.21 36.70
CA GLU A 83 2.69 6.29 37.74
C GLU A 83 3.19 4.97 37.13
N ASP A 84 4.10 4.27 37.82
CA ASP A 84 4.52 2.92 37.39
C ASP A 84 3.36 1.94 37.55
N ILE A 85 2.87 1.44 36.42
CA ILE A 85 1.69 0.58 36.33
C ILE A 85 2.04 -0.91 36.49
N THR A 86 3.33 -1.25 36.42
CA THR A 86 3.78 -2.65 36.48
C THR A 86 3.53 -3.29 37.85
N ARG A 87 3.32 -2.49 38.90
CA ARG A 87 2.94 -2.97 40.24
C ARG A 87 1.62 -3.76 40.26
N TYR A 88 0.72 -3.49 39.31
CA TYR A 88 -0.58 -4.14 39.21
C TYR A 88 -0.53 -5.43 38.38
N VAL A 89 0.44 -5.54 37.47
CA VAL A 89 0.56 -6.65 36.53
C VAL A 89 2.00 -7.19 36.54
N PRO A 90 2.32 -8.17 37.40
CA PRO A 90 3.67 -8.68 37.57
C PRO A 90 4.31 -9.26 36.31
N ASP A 91 3.50 -9.75 35.36
CA ASP A 91 4.02 -10.32 34.11
C ASP A 91 4.51 -9.23 33.15
N LEU A 92 3.80 -8.09 33.10
CA LEU A 92 4.28 -6.87 32.42
C LEU A 92 5.60 -6.37 33.07
N ALA A 93 5.71 -6.49 34.39
CA ALA A 93 6.91 -6.10 35.12
C ALA A 93 8.15 -6.95 34.79
N LYS A 94 8.00 -8.12 34.14
CA LYS A 94 9.12 -9.00 33.81
C LYS A 94 9.65 -8.81 32.39
N LEU A 95 8.93 -8.10 31.53
CA LEU A 95 9.33 -7.94 30.13
C LEU A 95 10.69 -7.23 30.04
N PRO A 96 11.70 -7.85 29.42
CA PRO A 96 13.01 -7.24 29.17
C PRO A 96 12.97 -6.43 27.87
N ILE A 97 14.11 -5.88 27.46
CA ILE A 97 14.29 -5.20 26.16
C ILE A 97 15.15 -6.08 25.26
N LEU A 98 14.70 -6.35 24.03
CA LEU A 98 15.43 -7.07 22.99
C LEU A 98 16.54 -6.18 22.40
N GLN A 99 17.77 -6.68 22.35
CA GLN A 99 18.93 -6.04 21.75
C GLN A 99 19.12 -6.50 20.30
N GLU A 100 19.95 -5.78 19.54
CA GLU A 100 20.20 -6.07 18.12
C GLU A 100 20.92 -7.41 17.90
N ASP A 101 21.67 -7.89 18.90
CA ASP A 101 22.34 -9.20 18.91
C ASP A 101 21.45 -10.34 19.42
N ASP A 102 20.12 -10.13 19.41
CA ASP A 102 19.07 -11.02 19.94
C ASP A 102 19.17 -11.33 21.45
N SER A 103 20.14 -10.75 22.16
CA SER A 103 20.18 -10.82 23.62
C SER A 103 19.09 -9.95 24.25
N VAL A 104 18.78 -10.18 25.52
CA VAL A 104 17.82 -9.37 26.27
C VAL A 104 18.48 -8.70 27.47
N ARG A 105 18.04 -7.47 27.78
CA ARG A 105 18.50 -6.74 28.96
C ARG A 105 17.32 -6.24 29.81
N PRO A 106 17.50 -6.03 31.12
CA PRO A 106 16.50 -5.35 31.94
C PRO A 106 16.21 -3.93 31.42
N ARG A 107 14.95 -3.52 31.50
CA ARG A 107 14.55 -2.12 31.33
C ARG A 107 14.99 -1.28 32.53
N ARG A 108 15.15 0.02 32.31
CA ARG A 108 15.49 1.00 33.35
C ARG A 108 14.32 1.92 33.68
N ASN A 109 13.51 2.26 32.68
CA ASN A 109 12.37 3.15 32.86
C ASN A 109 11.13 2.38 33.36
N PRO A 110 10.28 3.01 34.19
CA PRO A 110 8.97 2.45 34.52
C PRO A 110 8.06 2.43 33.27
N ILE A 111 7.13 1.48 33.24
CA ILE A 111 6.04 1.50 32.25
C ILE A 111 4.86 2.23 32.91
N THR A 112 4.42 3.34 32.33
CA THR A 112 3.28 4.12 32.82
C THR A 112 2.03 3.81 32.01
N LEU A 113 0.86 4.18 32.53
CA LEU A 113 -0.39 4.06 31.78
C LEU A 113 -0.33 4.92 30.49
N ARG A 114 0.26 6.12 30.55
CA ARG A 114 0.48 6.96 29.36
C ARG A 114 1.32 6.24 28.31
N HIS A 115 2.38 5.54 28.71
CA HIS A 115 3.18 4.76 27.76
C HIS A 115 2.36 3.68 27.04
N LEU A 116 1.48 2.99 27.77
CA LEU A 116 0.60 1.96 27.20
C LEU A 116 -0.43 2.54 26.22
N LEU A 117 -1.08 3.66 26.59
CA LEU A 117 -2.12 4.30 25.79
C LEU A 117 -1.59 5.07 24.57
N THR A 118 -0.30 5.42 24.58
CA THR A 118 0.34 6.22 23.51
C THR A 118 1.33 5.42 22.66
N HIS A 119 1.41 4.10 22.83
CA HIS A 119 2.35 3.24 22.09
C HIS A 119 3.82 3.63 22.26
N THR A 120 4.17 4.14 23.44
CA THR A 120 5.54 4.52 23.82
C THR A 120 6.12 3.62 24.91
N SER A 121 5.49 2.48 25.21
CA SER A 121 5.96 1.51 26.21
C SER A 121 7.11 0.62 25.76
N GLY A 122 7.41 0.56 24.46
CA GLY A 122 8.32 -0.42 23.87
C GLY A 122 7.64 -1.75 23.50
N ILE A 123 6.38 -1.97 23.88
CA ILE A 123 5.61 -3.15 23.47
C ILE A 123 5.20 -2.97 22.00
N SER A 124 5.52 -3.95 21.16
CA SER A 124 5.08 -4.02 19.76
C SER A 124 4.35 -5.35 19.50
N TYR A 125 3.67 -5.46 18.36
CA TYR A 125 3.03 -6.70 17.95
C TYR A 125 4.03 -7.64 17.25
N PRO A 126 4.19 -8.91 17.68
CA PRO A 126 5.08 -9.85 17.03
C PRO A 126 4.77 -10.08 15.54
N PHE A 127 3.50 -10.01 15.14
CA PHE A 127 3.11 -10.16 13.74
C PHE A 127 3.39 -8.93 12.85
N LEU A 128 3.84 -7.81 13.43
CA LEU A 128 4.28 -6.60 12.71
C LEU A 128 5.79 -6.34 12.88
N GLU A 129 6.48 -7.09 13.73
CA GLU A 129 7.88 -6.87 14.05
C GLU A 129 8.67 -8.18 13.90
N PRO A 130 9.42 -8.34 12.79
CA PRO A 130 10.17 -9.57 12.50
C PRO A 130 11.08 -10.04 13.63
N ARG A 131 11.72 -9.12 14.37
CA ARG A 131 12.59 -9.48 15.50
C ARG A 131 11.80 -10.11 16.65
N LEU A 132 10.60 -9.61 16.92
CA LEU A 132 9.71 -10.20 17.93
C LEU A 132 9.08 -11.50 17.45
N ALA A 133 8.77 -11.63 16.16
CA ALA A 133 8.33 -12.90 15.58
C ALA A 133 9.40 -13.99 15.73
N ALA A 134 10.65 -13.68 15.37
CA ALA A 134 11.78 -14.59 15.51
C ALA A 134 12.04 -14.96 16.98
N TYR A 135 12.01 -13.96 17.88
CA TYR A 135 12.14 -14.20 19.31
C TYR A 135 11.04 -15.14 19.82
N LYS A 136 9.78 -14.88 19.47
CA LYS A 136 8.63 -15.67 19.90
C LYS A 136 8.73 -17.11 19.41
N LYS A 137 9.10 -17.31 18.14
CA LYS A 137 9.36 -18.64 17.56
C LYS A 137 10.45 -19.42 18.32
N ALA A 138 11.48 -18.74 18.81
CA ALA A 138 12.58 -19.38 19.53
C ALA A 138 12.29 -19.63 21.03
N HIS A 139 11.37 -18.88 21.66
CA HIS A 139 11.24 -18.83 23.12
C HIS A 139 9.83 -19.05 23.69
N SER A 140 8.76 -18.90 22.90
CA SER A 140 7.40 -18.95 23.44
C SER A 140 6.86 -20.37 23.55
N SER A 141 6.12 -20.61 24.63
CA SER A 141 5.39 -21.86 24.86
C SER A 141 4.06 -21.96 24.09
N SER A 142 3.66 -20.88 23.40
CA SER A 142 2.39 -20.80 22.66
C SER A 142 2.47 -21.25 21.19
N GLY A 143 3.67 -21.65 20.72
CA GLY A 143 3.92 -22.13 19.36
C GLY A 143 4.49 -21.06 18.42
N ASP A 144 4.69 -21.45 17.15
CA ASP A 144 5.39 -20.63 16.14
C ASP A 144 4.54 -19.49 15.55
N ASP A 145 3.22 -19.48 15.77
CA ASP A 145 2.35 -18.41 15.27
C ASP A 145 2.53 -17.14 16.14
N PRO A 146 2.96 -16.01 15.55
CA PRO A 146 3.15 -14.76 16.28
C PRO A 146 1.87 -14.24 16.96
N ARG A 147 0.69 -14.71 16.54
CA ARG A 147 -0.63 -14.37 17.11
C ARG A 147 -1.16 -15.39 18.11
N ALA A 148 -0.46 -16.52 18.32
CA ALA A 148 -0.88 -17.54 19.27
C ALA A 148 -0.91 -17.04 20.72
N GLY A 149 -1.73 -17.70 21.54
CA GLY A 149 -2.00 -17.36 22.94
C GLY A 149 -3.48 -17.04 23.15
N LYS A 150 -4.11 -17.50 24.23
CA LYS A 150 -5.53 -17.25 24.54
C LYS A 150 -5.76 -16.14 25.56
N THR A 151 -4.68 -15.74 26.24
CA THR A 151 -4.66 -14.68 27.25
C THR A 151 -3.70 -13.58 26.81
N VAL A 152 -3.88 -12.35 27.29
CA VAL A 152 -2.99 -11.22 27.00
C VAL A 152 -1.54 -11.58 27.32
N LYS A 153 -1.36 -12.26 28.47
CA LYS A 153 -0.05 -12.68 28.98
C LYS A 153 0.66 -13.69 28.08
N THR A 154 -0.08 -14.66 27.52
CA THR A 154 0.50 -15.70 26.65
C THR A 154 0.65 -15.23 25.21
N ARG A 155 -0.17 -14.28 24.76
CA ARG A 155 -0.07 -13.73 23.40
C ARG A 155 1.05 -12.71 23.27
N TYR A 156 1.26 -11.89 24.29
CA TYR A 156 2.21 -10.77 24.27
C TYR A 156 3.31 -10.93 25.34
N ASP A 157 3.93 -12.11 25.38
CA ASP A 157 5.05 -12.48 26.25
C ASP A 157 6.44 -12.04 25.71
N ALA A 158 6.47 -11.46 24.50
CA ALA A 158 7.71 -11.01 23.87
C ALA A 158 8.34 -9.78 24.56
N PRO A 159 9.67 -9.60 24.46
CA PRO A 159 10.37 -8.43 25.00
C PRO A 159 9.90 -7.10 24.37
N LEU A 160 10.22 -6.01 25.07
CA LEU A 160 10.12 -4.64 24.57
C LEU A 160 11.20 -4.38 23.49
N LEU A 161 10.97 -3.41 22.62
CA LEU A 161 11.95 -2.98 21.61
C LEU A 161 12.88 -1.85 22.08
N PHE A 162 12.42 -1.03 23.01
CA PHE A 162 13.14 0.14 23.50
C PHE A 162 12.72 0.49 24.93
N GLU A 163 13.43 1.44 25.55
CA GLU A 163 13.07 1.93 26.88
C GLU A 163 11.72 2.68 26.85
N PRO A 164 10.80 2.40 27.79
CA PRO A 164 9.54 3.13 27.87
C PRO A 164 9.76 4.66 27.86
N GLY A 165 9.02 5.34 26.98
CA GLY A 165 9.03 6.79 26.78
C GLY A 165 10.06 7.34 25.78
N THR A 166 10.97 6.51 25.25
CA THR A 166 12.08 7.00 24.39
C THR A 166 11.81 6.90 22.89
N ALA A 167 10.82 6.11 22.47
CA ALA A 167 10.43 5.94 21.07
C ALA A 167 8.93 5.62 20.97
N TRP A 168 8.42 5.47 19.75
CA TRP A 168 7.04 5.10 19.47
C TRP A 168 7.02 3.86 18.56
N LYS A 169 6.18 2.88 18.87
CA LYS A 169 5.90 1.73 18.00
C LYS A 169 4.54 1.13 18.33
N TYR A 170 3.74 0.90 17.29
CA TYR A 170 2.41 0.35 17.44
C TYR A 170 2.42 -1.06 18.05
N GLY A 171 1.55 -1.33 19.02
CA GLY A 171 1.65 -2.57 19.79
C GLY A 171 0.53 -2.84 20.79
N ALA A 172 0.70 -3.93 21.53
CA ALA A 172 -0.26 -4.48 22.48
C ALA A 172 -0.33 -3.73 23.84
N GLY A 173 0.09 -2.47 23.90
CA GLY A 173 0.10 -1.69 25.15
C GLY A 173 -1.29 -1.60 25.78
N ILE A 174 -2.32 -1.42 24.97
CA ILE A 174 -3.70 -1.27 25.43
C ILE A 174 -4.31 -2.61 25.88
N ASP A 175 -3.85 -3.74 25.33
CA ASP A 175 -4.21 -5.08 25.83
C ASP A 175 -3.71 -5.27 27.27
N TRP A 176 -2.45 -4.92 27.53
CA TRP A 176 -1.87 -4.90 28.88
C TRP A 176 -2.57 -3.90 29.81
N ALA A 177 -2.98 -2.75 29.28
CA ALA A 177 -3.72 -1.77 30.06
C ALA A 177 -5.11 -2.30 30.47
N GLY A 178 -5.75 -3.13 29.65
CA GLY A 178 -6.94 -3.89 30.05
C GLY A 178 -6.70 -4.77 31.29
N GLN A 179 -5.58 -5.48 31.35
CA GLN A 179 -5.20 -6.29 32.51
C GLN A 179 -4.95 -5.46 33.78
N VAL A 180 -4.44 -4.23 33.63
CA VAL A 180 -4.32 -3.28 34.74
C VAL A 180 -5.69 -2.91 35.30
N LEU A 181 -6.67 -2.63 34.41
CA LEU A 181 -8.03 -2.33 34.84
C LEU A 181 -8.62 -3.48 35.65
N GLU A 182 -8.48 -4.72 35.18
CA GLU A 182 -8.99 -5.90 35.90
C GLU A 182 -8.33 -6.06 37.26
N ALA A 183 -7.02 -5.86 37.35
CA ALA A 183 -6.27 -5.93 38.60
C ALA A 183 -6.67 -4.84 39.62
N VAL A 184 -6.96 -3.63 39.15
CA VAL A 184 -7.31 -2.48 40.01
C VAL A 184 -8.76 -2.54 40.48
N THR A 185 -9.67 -3.03 39.63
CA THR A 185 -11.11 -3.01 39.88
C THR A 185 -11.64 -4.33 40.45
N GLY A 186 -10.95 -5.44 40.19
CA GLY A 186 -11.48 -6.79 40.44
C GLY A 186 -12.60 -7.21 39.48
N GLN A 187 -12.87 -6.43 38.43
CA GLN A 187 -13.92 -6.65 37.45
C GLN A 187 -13.30 -6.94 36.08
N GLY A 188 -13.90 -7.85 35.31
CA GLY A 188 -13.45 -8.12 33.94
C GLY A 188 -13.62 -6.93 33.01
N LEU A 189 -12.74 -6.76 32.01
CA LEU A 189 -12.76 -5.59 31.13
C LEU A 189 -14.07 -5.45 30.33
N ASP A 190 -14.62 -6.56 29.81
CA ASP A 190 -15.92 -6.54 29.11
C ASP A 190 -17.03 -6.06 30.04
N GLU A 191 -17.12 -6.62 31.24
CA GLU A 191 -18.12 -6.23 32.26
C GLU A 191 -18.00 -4.75 32.62
N TYR A 192 -16.78 -4.27 32.89
CA TYR A 192 -16.56 -2.86 33.22
C TYR A 192 -17.01 -1.95 32.07
N CYS A 193 -16.69 -2.29 30.82
CA CYS A 193 -17.12 -1.52 29.65
C CYS A 193 -18.66 -1.53 29.49
N GLN A 194 -19.30 -2.69 29.68
CA GLN A 194 -20.77 -2.80 29.64
C GLN A 194 -21.42 -1.86 30.66
N GLU A 195 -20.92 -1.85 31.89
CA GLU A 195 -21.53 -1.11 32.99
C GLU A 195 -21.27 0.39 32.95
N ASN A 196 -20.03 0.79 32.65
CA ASN A 196 -19.57 2.17 32.85
C ASN A 196 -19.49 2.99 31.56
N ILE A 197 -19.63 2.37 30.38
CA ILE A 197 -19.55 3.07 29.09
C ILE A 197 -20.77 2.78 28.23
N LEU A 198 -21.05 1.50 27.98
CA LEU A 198 -22.05 1.10 26.98
C LEU A 198 -23.48 1.29 27.50
N ARG A 199 -23.80 0.82 28.71
CA ARG A 199 -25.13 0.99 29.31
C ARG A 199 -25.52 2.47 29.53
N PRO A 200 -24.64 3.38 30.01
CA PRO A 200 -24.93 4.82 30.06
C PRO A 200 -25.30 5.45 28.72
N LEU A 201 -24.85 4.86 27.60
CA LEU A 201 -25.20 5.29 26.24
C LEU A 201 -26.40 4.53 25.64
N GLY A 202 -27.04 3.64 26.41
CA GLY A 202 -28.13 2.80 25.93
C GLY A 202 -27.70 1.84 24.84
N ILE A 203 -26.50 1.24 24.98
CA ILE A 203 -25.96 0.20 24.11
C ILE A 203 -26.07 -1.14 24.86
N SER A 204 -26.65 -2.16 24.23
CA SER A 204 -26.75 -3.49 24.82
C SER A 204 -25.52 -4.37 24.54
N PRO A 205 -25.27 -5.43 25.34
CA PRO A 205 -24.17 -6.36 25.09
C PRO A 205 -24.21 -7.06 23.72
N SER A 206 -25.40 -7.21 23.12
CA SER A 206 -25.56 -7.74 21.77
C SER A 206 -25.13 -6.79 20.65
N GLN A 207 -24.90 -5.51 20.96
CA GLN A 207 -24.48 -4.47 20.02
C GLN A 207 -22.99 -4.20 20.08
N ILE A 208 -22.38 -4.26 21.28
CA ILE A 208 -20.93 -4.17 21.48
C ILE A 208 -20.50 -5.14 22.57
N THR A 209 -19.55 -6.04 22.29
CA THR A 209 -18.99 -6.98 23.28
C THR A 209 -17.63 -7.53 22.85
N PHE A 210 -16.82 -7.96 23.81
CA PHE A 210 -15.64 -8.81 23.55
C PHE A 210 -16.00 -10.27 23.27
N PHE A 211 -17.16 -10.73 23.76
CA PHE A 211 -17.51 -12.15 23.79
C PHE A 211 -18.86 -12.39 23.09
N PRO A 212 -18.93 -12.36 21.75
CA PRO A 212 -20.17 -12.58 21.02
C PRO A 212 -20.79 -13.95 21.34
N ALA A 213 -19.98 -14.96 21.63
CA ALA A 213 -20.44 -16.29 22.04
C ALA A 213 -21.22 -16.32 23.38
N LYS A 214 -21.06 -15.31 24.23
CA LYS A 214 -21.86 -15.16 25.47
C LYS A 214 -23.22 -14.49 25.22
N GLN A 215 -23.46 -13.98 24.02
CA GLN A 215 -24.71 -13.31 23.66
C GLN A 215 -25.64 -14.31 22.94
N GLU A 216 -26.81 -14.54 23.52
CA GLU A 216 -27.77 -15.52 23.02
C GLU A 216 -28.13 -15.24 21.55
N GLY A 217 -27.86 -16.23 20.69
CA GLY A 217 -28.21 -16.17 19.27
C GLY A 217 -27.40 -15.18 18.44
N LEU A 218 -26.27 -14.64 18.93
CA LEU A 218 -25.43 -13.72 18.14
C LEU A 218 -24.46 -14.45 17.21
N VAL A 219 -23.70 -15.41 17.73
CA VAL A 219 -22.78 -16.23 16.91
C VAL A 219 -23.58 -17.10 15.94
N GLY A 220 -23.16 -17.10 14.67
CA GLY A 220 -23.86 -17.81 13.59
C GLY A 220 -25.14 -17.13 13.10
N SER A 221 -25.49 -15.96 13.65
CA SER A 221 -26.61 -15.17 13.13
C SER A 221 -26.25 -14.42 11.86
N ALA A 222 -27.27 -14.05 11.09
CA ALA A 222 -27.16 -13.16 9.94
C ALA A 222 -26.69 -11.73 10.29
N LYS A 223 -26.53 -11.41 11.58
CA LYS A 223 -26.06 -10.09 12.01
C LYS A 223 -24.55 -9.96 11.97
N MET A 224 -23.78 -11.05 12.04
CA MET A 224 -22.32 -10.93 12.04
C MET A 224 -21.75 -10.92 10.62
N ALA A 225 -20.89 -9.95 10.34
CA ALA A 225 -20.17 -9.89 9.08
C ALA A 225 -19.09 -10.97 9.00
N ALA A 226 -19.05 -11.69 7.88
CA ALA A 226 -17.99 -12.60 7.50
C ALA A 226 -16.75 -11.82 7.03
N MET A 227 -15.58 -12.44 7.13
CA MET A 227 -14.35 -11.85 6.62
C MET A 227 -14.28 -12.03 5.10
N SER A 228 -13.84 -10.98 4.40
CA SER A 228 -13.49 -11.05 2.99
C SER A 228 -12.00 -10.87 2.76
N VAL A 229 -11.47 -11.48 1.71
CA VAL A 229 -10.08 -11.36 1.27
C VAL A 229 -10.04 -10.89 -0.18
N ARG A 230 -9.07 -10.04 -0.50
CA ARG A 230 -8.72 -9.66 -1.86
C ARG A 230 -8.17 -10.88 -2.60
N GLY A 231 -8.79 -11.24 -3.72
CA GLY A 231 -8.30 -12.25 -4.65
C GLY A 231 -7.29 -11.67 -5.64
N GLU A 232 -6.64 -12.55 -6.39
CA GLU A 232 -5.70 -12.19 -7.48
C GLU A 232 -6.39 -11.39 -8.60
N ASP A 233 -7.70 -11.56 -8.78
CA ASP A 233 -8.54 -10.80 -9.72
C ASP A 233 -8.92 -9.39 -9.22
N GLU A 234 -8.26 -8.93 -8.15
CA GLU A 234 -8.55 -7.71 -7.40
C GLU A 234 -9.96 -7.61 -6.81
N ARG A 235 -10.77 -8.67 -6.82
CA ARG A 235 -12.11 -8.67 -6.22
C ARG A 235 -12.06 -9.29 -4.84
N VAL A 236 -12.95 -8.86 -3.95
CA VAL A 236 -13.10 -9.50 -2.64
C VAL A 236 -13.97 -10.75 -2.74
N THR A 237 -13.57 -11.78 -2.01
CA THR A 237 -14.35 -12.98 -1.80
C THR A 237 -14.48 -13.28 -0.32
N PHE A 238 -15.60 -13.88 0.10
CA PHE A 238 -15.78 -14.29 1.49
C PHE A 238 -14.84 -15.46 1.82
N ALA A 239 -13.99 -15.30 2.84
CA ALA A 239 -12.92 -16.25 3.16
C ALA A 239 -13.13 -17.00 4.47
N ALA A 240 -13.76 -16.37 5.47
CA ALA A 240 -13.94 -16.98 6.79
C ALA A 240 -15.26 -16.53 7.43
N GLY A 241 -15.84 -17.43 8.23
CA GLY A 241 -17.02 -17.13 9.04
C GLY A 241 -16.74 -16.10 10.14
N PRO A 242 -17.79 -15.54 10.76
CA PRO A 242 -17.63 -14.64 11.90
C PRO A 242 -16.95 -15.36 13.07
N GLY A 243 -16.09 -14.67 13.84
CA GLY A 243 -15.45 -15.24 15.04
C GLY A 243 -13.92 -15.22 15.09
N ARG A 244 -13.27 -14.17 14.53
CA ARG A 244 -11.80 -14.02 14.51
C ARG A 244 -11.13 -14.23 15.87
N TYR A 245 -11.79 -13.78 16.93
CA TYR A 245 -11.28 -13.79 18.31
C TYR A 245 -11.93 -14.87 19.18
N ASP A 246 -12.68 -15.79 18.57
CA ASP A 246 -13.33 -16.86 19.31
C ASP A 246 -12.29 -17.77 19.97
N GLY A 247 -12.57 -18.21 21.19
CA GLY A 247 -11.65 -19.01 21.99
C GLY A 247 -10.62 -18.22 22.80
N ASN A 248 -10.59 -16.89 22.69
CA ASN A 248 -9.89 -16.03 23.65
C ASN A 248 -10.52 -16.15 25.04
N GLU A 249 -9.68 -16.28 26.06
CA GLU A 249 -10.10 -16.36 27.47
C GLU A 249 -10.19 -14.96 28.08
N ASP A 250 -9.26 -14.06 27.70
CA ASP A 250 -9.22 -12.68 28.15
C ASP A 250 -9.98 -11.75 27.17
N ALA A 251 -10.44 -10.60 27.69
CA ALA A 251 -10.86 -9.48 26.87
C ALA A 251 -9.63 -8.69 26.40
N PHE A 252 -9.25 -8.86 25.13
CA PHE A 252 -8.11 -8.20 24.50
C PHE A 252 -8.41 -6.73 24.17
N GLY A 253 -8.12 -5.81 25.10
CA GLY A 253 -8.47 -4.39 24.98
C GLY A 253 -7.89 -3.65 23.76
N GLY A 254 -6.90 -4.22 23.07
CA GLY A 254 -6.34 -3.69 21.85
C GLY A 254 -7.05 -4.16 20.57
N GLU A 255 -7.84 -5.24 20.61
CA GLU A 255 -8.34 -5.87 19.38
C GLU A 255 -9.70 -6.59 19.47
N GLY A 256 -10.17 -6.99 20.66
CA GLY A 256 -11.13 -8.08 20.81
C GLY A 256 -12.63 -7.75 20.69
N MET A 257 -13.05 -6.51 20.48
CA MET A 257 -14.49 -6.18 20.42
C MET A 257 -15.11 -6.47 19.05
N TYR A 258 -16.43 -6.66 19.10
CA TYR A 258 -17.34 -6.67 17.96
C TYR A 258 -18.37 -5.57 18.14
N ALA A 259 -18.79 -4.89 17.06
CA ALA A 259 -19.81 -3.85 17.16
C ALA A 259 -20.58 -3.57 15.87
N ASP A 260 -21.81 -3.06 15.99
CA ASP A 260 -22.47 -2.31 14.92
C ASP A 260 -21.99 -0.85 14.91
N MET A 261 -21.89 -0.25 13.71
CA MET A 261 -21.37 1.10 13.53
C MET A 261 -22.25 2.20 14.16
N PRO A 262 -23.61 2.11 14.14
CA PRO A 262 -24.46 3.07 14.85
C PRO A 262 -24.18 3.12 16.35
N SER A 263 -24.02 1.97 17.00
CA SER A 263 -23.72 1.88 18.43
C SER A 263 -22.31 2.38 18.74
N TYR A 264 -21.32 2.02 17.92
CA TYR A 264 -19.96 2.55 18.08
C TYR A 264 -19.96 4.08 17.94
N THR A 265 -20.74 4.63 17.00
CA THR A 265 -20.87 6.08 16.80
C THR A 265 -21.53 6.80 17.97
N LYS A 266 -22.34 6.13 18.82
CA LYS A 266 -22.83 6.74 20.06
C LYS A 266 -21.69 7.08 21.03
N VAL A 267 -20.64 6.24 21.09
CA VAL A 267 -19.43 6.50 21.88
C VAL A 267 -18.70 7.73 21.32
N LEU A 268 -18.47 7.74 20.00
CA LEU A 268 -17.83 8.87 19.30
C LEU A 268 -18.60 10.18 19.50
N TYR A 269 -19.93 10.13 19.42
CA TYR A 269 -20.79 11.28 19.57
C TYR A 269 -20.76 11.85 20.99
N SER A 270 -20.75 10.99 22.03
CA SER A 270 -20.60 11.42 23.42
C SER A 270 -19.30 12.19 23.66
N LEU A 271 -18.18 11.74 23.06
CA LEU A 271 -16.90 12.48 23.08
C LEU A 271 -16.98 13.80 22.30
N LEU A 272 -17.63 13.80 21.12
CA LEU A 272 -17.79 15.00 20.29
C LEU A 272 -18.55 16.12 21.03
N VAL A 273 -19.67 15.75 21.69
CA VAL A 273 -20.54 16.72 22.36
C VAL A 273 -20.12 17.03 23.80
N ASP A 274 -19.17 16.27 24.36
CA ASP A 274 -18.62 16.49 25.70
C ASP A 274 -19.72 16.45 26.78
N ASP A 275 -20.61 15.44 26.68
CA ASP A 275 -21.86 15.36 27.46
C ASP A 275 -21.68 14.84 28.89
N GLY A 276 -20.47 14.42 29.27
CA GLY A 276 -20.16 13.97 30.62
C GLY A 276 -20.65 12.55 30.95
N LYS A 277 -21.19 11.80 29.99
CA LYS A 277 -21.77 10.48 30.26
C LYS A 277 -20.75 9.37 30.46
N ILE A 278 -19.68 9.38 29.65
CA ILE A 278 -18.65 8.33 29.66
C ILE A 278 -17.30 8.80 30.20
N LEU A 279 -17.03 10.11 30.15
CA LEU A 279 -15.90 10.77 30.78
C LEU A 279 -16.34 12.15 31.23
N GLY A 280 -15.77 12.64 32.33
CA GLY A 280 -15.88 14.05 32.70
C GLY A 280 -15.27 14.97 31.63
N ARG A 281 -15.75 16.22 31.58
CA ARG A 281 -15.43 17.13 30.48
C ARG A 281 -13.94 17.46 30.34
N GLU A 282 -13.24 17.48 31.47
CA GLU A 282 -11.80 17.74 31.49
C GLU A 282 -11.03 16.57 30.87
N MET A 283 -11.31 15.33 31.31
CA MET A 283 -10.65 14.14 30.77
C MET A 283 -11.03 13.88 29.31
N ALA A 284 -12.28 14.12 28.93
CA ALA A 284 -12.73 14.04 27.54
C ALA A 284 -12.00 15.06 26.65
N ARG A 285 -11.52 16.19 27.17
CA ARG A 285 -10.67 17.14 26.43
C ARG A 285 -9.21 16.71 26.40
N GLU A 286 -8.74 16.07 27.46
CA GLU A 286 -7.37 15.56 27.54
C GLU A 286 -7.07 14.51 26.48
N MET A 287 -8.08 13.71 26.08
CA MET A 287 -7.93 12.75 24.96
C MET A 287 -7.50 13.37 23.63
N PHE A 288 -7.82 14.65 23.41
CA PHE A 288 -7.62 15.36 22.14
C PHE A 288 -6.42 16.31 22.20
N LYS A 289 -5.44 16.01 23.05
CA LYS A 289 -4.17 16.74 23.15
C LYS A 289 -2.99 15.83 22.81
N PRO A 290 -1.87 16.38 22.33
CA PRO A 290 -0.61 15.66 22.22
C PRO A 290 -0.29 14.95 23.54
N ALA A 291 -0.11 13.63 23.49
CA ALA A 291 0.12 12.82 24.69
C ALA A 291 1.42 12.02 24.64
N ILE A 292 2.16 12.05 23.53
CA ILE A 292 3.50 11.46 23.45
C ILE A 292 4.43 12.18 24.45
N PRO A 293 5.19 11.45 25.28
CA PRO A 293 5.93 12.04 26.40
C PRO A 293 7.20 12.81 26.00
N THR A 294 7.78 12.53 24.82
CA THR A 294 9.06 13.10 24.37
C THR A 294 9.03 13.43 22.88
N GLU A 295 9.79 14.45 22.49
CA GLU A 295 9.94 14.81 21.08
C GLU A 295 10.64 13.70 20.27
N GLU A 296 11.55 12.95 20.89
CA GLU A 296 12.20 11.78 20.30
C GLU A 296 11.21 10.67 19.96
N ALA A 297 10.26 10.40 20.86
CA ALA A 297 9.18 9.46 20.59
C ALA A 297 8.23 9.98 19.50
N ARG A 298 7.94 11.28 19.48
CA ARG A 298 7.10 11.91 18.44
C ARG A 298 7.75 11.80 17.06
N ARG A 299 9.06 12.04 16.95
CA ARG A 299 9.81 11.82 15.71
C ARG A 299 9.76 10.36 15.24
N SER A 300 9.77 9.42 16.18
CA SER A 300 9.63 8.00 15.87
C SER A 300 8.25 7.68 15.30
N LEU A 301 7.17 8.26 15.86
CA LEU A 301 5.82 8.17 15.26
C LEU A 301 5.84 8.73 13.82
N LEU A 302 6.32 9.97 13.64
CA LEU A 302 6.33 10.61 12.32
C LEU A 302 7.10 9.79 11.28
N LYS A 303 8.21 9.17 11.68
CA LYS A 303 8.98 8.25 10.83
C LYS A 303 8.18 6.99 10.47
N GLU A 304 7.47 6.39 11.42
CA GLU A 304 6.62 5.22 11.15
C GLU A 304 5.43 5.56 10.24
N LEU A 305 4.96 6.81 10.25
CA LEU A 305 3.90 7.30 9.35
C LEU A 305 4.40 7.57 7.92
N GLU A 306 5.72 7.60 7.66
CA GLU A 306 6.25 7.69 6.29
C GLU A 306 5.85 6.46 5.44
N THR A 307 5.59 5.32 6.10
CA THR A 307 5.24 4.03 5.48
C THR A 307 3.86 3.55 5.99
N PRO A 308 2.74 4.05 5.46
CA PRO A 308 1.42 3.86 6.04
C PRO A 308 0.75 2.51 5.71
N GLU A 309 1.45 1.55 5.09
CA GLU A 309 0.87 0.28 4.59
C GLU A 309 0.13 -0.55 5.65
N TRP A 310 0.47 -0.38 6.93
CA TRP A 310 -0.18 -1.06 8.06
C TRP A 310 -1.35 -0.26 8.67
N ILE A 311 -1.58 0.97 8.21
CA ILE A 311 -2.58 1.91 8.73
C ILE A 311 -3.83 1.87 7.85
N VAL A 312 -4.99 1.94 8.49
CA VAL A 312 -6.27 1.99 7.80
C VAL A 312 -6.75 3.42 7.65
N GLY A 313 -7.15 3.76 6.42
CA GLY A 313 -7.64 5.08 6.05
C GLY A 313 -6.53 5.98 5.50
N ASP A 314 -6.94 7.16 5.04
CA ASP A 314 -6.02 8.15 4.51
C ASP A 314 -5.17 8.77 5.64
N VAL A 315 -3.86 8.88 5.47
CA VAL A 315 -2.92 9.52 6.42
C VAL A 315 -1.91 10.32 5.60
N PRO A 316 -2.26 11.54 5.16
CA PRO A 316 -1.38 12.33 4.29
C PRO A 316 -0.10 12.77 5.03
N HIS A 317 1.02 12.85 4.31
CA HIS A 317 2.37 13.16 4.80
C HIS A 317 2.56 14.65 5.12
N THR A 318 1.79 15.18 6.07
CA THR A 318 1.87 16.59 6.49
C THR A 318 3.02 16.87 7.48
N GLY A 319 3.51 15.82 8.14
CA GLY A 319 4.43 15.92 9.30
C GLY A 319 3.77 16.49 10.56
N GLU A 320 2.44 16.60 10.59
CA GLU A 320 1.68 17.30 11.64
C GLU A 320 0.79 16.34 12.44
N TYR A 321 1.41 15.30 13.00
CA TYR A 321 0.73 14.32 13.83
C TYR A 321 1.36 14.19 15.22
N ASP A 322 0.52 13.86 16.18
CA ASP A 322 0.87 13.33 17.51
C ASP A 322 -0.01 12.12 17.81
N TRP A 323 0.07 11.57 19.01
CA TRP A 323 -0.86 10.56 19.50
C TRP A 323 -1.65 11.11 20.68
N GLY A 324 -2.98 11.10 20.58
CA GLY A 324 -3.87 11.45 21.69
C GLY A 324 -4.12 10.26 22.60
N LEU A 325 -4.91 10.42 23.67
CA LEU A 325 -5.31 9.26 24.48
C LEU A 325 -6.44 8.51 23.77
N GLY A 326 -6.07 7.60 22.87
CA GLY A 326 -6.98 6.65 22.22
C GLY A 326 -6.82 6.51 20.70
N GLY A 327 -6.02 7.36 20.05
CA GLY A 327 -5.81 7.30 18.60
C GLY A 327 -4.80 8.33 18.08
N LEU A 328 -4.59 8.32 16.77
CA LEU A 328 -3.74 9.28 16.08
C LEU A 328 -4.41 10.66 16.11
N LEU A 329 -3.60 11.70 16.37
CA LEU A 329 -4.05 13.07 16.56
C LEU A 329 -3.49 13.97 15.46
N VAL A 330 -4.37 14.75 14.84
CA VAL A 330 -3.95 15.85 13.97
C VAL A 330 -3.43 17.00 14.83
N ASP A 331 -2.15 17.32 14.70
CA ASP A 331 -1.43 18.34 15.49
C ASP A 331 -0.99 19.54 14.64
N GLY A 332 -1.74 19.81 13.56
CA GLY A 332 -1.47 20.92 12.66
C GLY A 332 -2.65 21.30 11.77
N ASP A 333 -2.40 22.23 10.85
CA ASP A 333 -3.42 22.87 10.01
C ASP A 333 -3.20 22.62 8.51
N LYS A 334 -2.18 21.84 8.13
CA LYS A 334 -1.91 21.49 6.71
C LYS A 334 -2.85 20.44 6.13
N HIS A 335 -3.75 19.88 6.93
CA HIS A 335 -4.71 18.88 6.46
C HIS A 335 -5.89 19.55 5.76
N GLU A 336 -6.20 19.08 4.54
CA GLU A 336 -7.25 19.68 3.71
C GLU A 336 -8.65 19.62 4.37
N TYR A 337 -9.00 18.47 4.94
CA TYR A 337 -10.34 18.19 5.48
C TYR A 337 -10.40 18.01 7.00
N ARG A 338 -9.25 17.99 7.69
CA ARG A 338 -9.14 17.63 9.11
C ARG A 338 -8.71 18.84 9.91
N LYS A 339 -9.42 19.14 11.00
CA LYS A 339 -9.00 20.22 11.90
C LYS A 339 -8.01 19.74 12.93
N ARG A 340 -7.24 20.71 13.46
CA ARG A 340 -6.35 20.49 14.59
C ARG A 340 -7.12 19.89 15.75
N GLY A 341 -6.53 18.87 16.37
CA GLY A 341 -7.16 18.14 17.45
C GLY A 341 -8.19 17.10 17.01
N MET A 342 -8.33 16.81 15.71
CA MET A 342 -9.08 15.63 15.26
C MET A 342 -8.37 14.37 15.74
N LEU A 343 -9.13 13.49 16.42
CA LEU A 343 -8.66 12.18 16.86
C LEU A 343 -9.27 11.10 15.97
N PHE A 344 -8.46 10.18 15.46
CA PHE A 344 -8.93 9.12 14.57
C PHE A 344 -8.07 7.86 14.69
N TRP A 345 -8.66 6.72 14.34
CA TRP A 345 -7.93 5.46 14.21
C TRP A 345 -8.71 4.47 13.34
N GLY A 346 -8.21 3.24 13.24
CA GLY A 346 -8.86 2.20 12.45
C GLY A 346 -8.75 0.80 13.05
N GLY A 347 -9.37 -0.15 12.35
CA GLY A 347 -9.35 -1.57 12.64
C GLY A 347 -8.87 -2.35 11.41
N MET A 348 -8.05 -3.37 11.64
CA MET A 348 -7.33 -4.17 10.62
C MET A 348 -8.17 -4.58 9.40
N PHE A 349 -9.48 -4.75 9.55
CA PHE A 349 -10.37 -5.17 8.47
C PHE A 349 -10.94 -3.99 7.67
N ASN A 350 -10.11 -2.96 7.47
CA ASN A 350 -10.42 -1.70 6.79
C ASN A 350 -11.59 -0.90 7.42
N LEU A 351 -11.71 -0.94 8.75
CA LEU A 351 -12.64 -0.07 9.49
C LEU A 351 -11.95 1.22 9.94
N THR A 352 -12.68 2.34 10.01
CA THR A 352 -12.14 3.60 10.50
C THR A 352 -13.16 4.40 11.32
N TRP A 353 -12.67 5.24 12.23
CA TRP A 353 -13.47 6.21 12.96
C TRP A 353 -12.71 7.52 13.14
N PHE A 354 -13.47 8.60 13.34
CA PHE A 354 -12.91 9.89 13.72
C PHE A 354 -13.85 10.70 14.61
N VAL A 355 -13.25 11.60 15.38
CA VAL A 355 -13.94 12.67 16.12
C VAL A 355 -13.17 13.98 15.89
N ASP A 356 -13.79 14.90 15.16
CA ASP A 356 -13.28 16.26 14.96
C ASP A 356 -14.13 17.25 15.75
N ARG A 357 -13.61 17.69 16.90
CA ARG A 357 -14.31 18.59 17.82
C ARG A 357 -14.39 20.02 17.29
N GLU A 358 -13.44 20.44 16.47
CA GLU A 358 -13.41 21.78 15.89
C GLU A 358 -14.36 21.89 14.71
N ALA A 359 -14.33 20.91 13.78
CA ALA A 359 -15.31 20.80 12.71
C ALA A 359 -16.71 20.43 13.24
N GLY A 360 -16.80 19.85 14.43
CA GLY A 360 -18.05 19.49 15.08
C GLY A 360 -18.71 18.26 14.45
N VAL A 361 -17.92 17.29 13.98
CA VAL A 361 -18.39 16.08 13.30
C VAL A 361 -17.63 14.84 13.78
N CYS A 362 -18.33 13.70 13.86
CA CYS A 362 -17.73 12.40 14.07
C CYS A 362 -18.33 11.38 13.09
N GLY A 363 -17.63 10.27 12.88
CA GLY A 363 -18.13 9.20 12.03
C GLY A 363 -17.38 7.89 12.20
N ALA A 364 -18.01 6.83 11.71
CA ALA A 364 -17.47 5.48 11.64
C ALA A 364 -17.80 4.84 10.29
N PHE A 365 -16.86 4.06 9.78
CA PHE A 365 -16.98 3.27 8.57
C PHE A 365 -16.64 1.82 8.92
N GLY A 366 -17.56 0.91 8.60
CA GLY A 366 -17.41 -0.53 8.85
C GLY A 366 -17.46 -1.33 7.57
N THR A 367 -16.43 -2.17 7.36
CA THR A 367 -16.36 -3.24 6.38
C THR A 367 -15.59 -4.43 6.99
N GLN A 368 -15.35 -5.51 6.23
CA GLN A 368 -14.53 -6.65 6.67
C GLN A 368 -13.66 -7.15 5.51
N VAL A 369 -12.56 -6.45 5.24
CA VAL A 369 -11.65 -6.78 4.11
C VAL A 369 -10.23 -6.96 4.61
N LEU A 370 -9.54 -7.98 4.08
CA LEU A 370 -8.09 -8.17 4.16
C LEU A 370 -7.48 -8.10 2.75
N PRO A 371 -6.23 -7.64 2.59
CA PRO A 371 -5.28 -7.21 3.64
C PRO A 371 -5.67 -5.87 4.31
N VAL A 372 -4.95 -5.51 5.38
CA VAL A 372 -5.08 -4.19 6.02
C VAL A 372 -4.57 -3.11 5.08
N GLY A 373 -5.18 -1.92 5.07
CA GLY A 373 -4.70 -0.81 4.24
C GLY A 373 -4.74 -1.15 2.75
N ASP A 374 -5.79 -1.85 2.31
CA ASP A 374 -5.96 -2.39 0.96
C ASP A 374 -6.14 -1.27 -0.08
N ALA A 375 -5.00 -0.66 -0.46
CA ALA A 375 -4.94 0.47 -1.36
C ALA A 375 -4.96 0.02 -2.82
N LYS A 376 -5.75 0.72 -3.64
CA LYS A 376 -5.58 0.76 -5.10
C LYS A 376 -4.90 2.08 -5.42
N PHE A 377 -3.96 2.08 -6.36
CA PHE A 377 -3.44 3.34 -6.92
C PHE A 377 -4.60 4.15 -7.48
N SER A 378 -4.62 5.44 -7.18
CA SER A 378 -5.62 6.39 -7.65
C SER A 378 -5.19 7.16 -8.90
N SER A 379 -3.90 7.12 -9.24
CA SER A 379 -3.27 7.76 -10.42
C SER A 379 -1.82 7.26 -10.60
N LEU A 380 -1.15 7.66 -11.69
CA LEU A 380 0.30 7.49 -11.87
C LEU A 380 1.10 8.12 -10.72
N ASP A 381 0.80 9.35 -10.33
CA ASP A 381 1.53 10.05 -9.26
C ASP A 381 1.40 9.34 -7.89
N ASP A 382 0.23 8.75 -7.63
CA ASP A 382 0.01 7.93 -6.42
C ASP A 382 0.89 6.67 -6.43
N PHE A 383 0.94 5.96 -7.57
CA PHE A 383 1.86 4.83 -7.76
C PHE A 383 3.32 5.22 -7.56
N LEU A 384 3.77 6.32 -8.17
CA LEU A 384 5.16 6.77 -8.10
C LEU A 384 5.63 7.00 -6.66
N ALA A 385 4.74 7.44 -5.76
CA ALA A 385 5.06 7.59 -4.34
C ALA A 385 5.48 6.27 -3.69
N TYR A 386 4.79 5.16 -3.98
CA TYR A 386 5.12 3.83 -3.47
C TYR A 386 6.33 3.23 -4.19
N TYR A 387 6.40 3.44 -5.50
CA TYR A 387 7.51 2.97 -6.33
C TYR A 387 8.86 3.49 -5.82
N TYR A 388 8.98 4.81 -5.57
CA TYR A 388 10.21 5.41 -5.05
C TYR A 388 10.47 5.07 -3.57
N LEU A 389 9.43 4.78 -2.79
CA LEU A 389 9.58 4.29 -1.42
C LEU A 389 10.27 2.92 -1.40
N ALA A 390 9.81 1.98 -2.24
CA ALA A 390 10.38 0.64 -2.33
C ALA A 390 11.86 0.69 -2.74
N MET A 391 12.25 1.64 -3.59
CA MET A 391 13.66 1.81 -3.98
C MET A 391 14.60 2.11 -2.82
N ARG A 392 14.11 2.54 -1.63
CA ARG A 392 14.95 2.82 -0.45
C ARG A 392 15.72 1.60 0.05
N VAL A 393 15.30 0.38 -0.29
CA VAL A 393 16.00 -0.85 0.11
C VAL A 393 17.22 -1.18 -0.77
N LEU A 394 17.33 -0.56 -1.95
CA LEU A 394 18.44 -0.81 -2.88
C LEU A 394 19.62 0.09 -2.54
N ILE A 395 20.62 -0.36 -1.77
CA ILE A 395 21.68 0.52 -1.28
C ILE A 395 23.04 0.16 -1.86
N SER A 396 23.29 -1.13 -2.04
CA SER A 396 24.56 -1.71 -2.43
C SER A 396 24.47 -2.36 -3.81
N VAL A 397 25.64 -2.61 -4.43
CA VAL A 397 25.76 -3.35 -5.69
C VAL A 397 25.02 -4.69 -5.62
N ALA A 398 25.07 -5.38 -4.47
CA ALA A 398 24.41 -6.66 -4.28
C ALA A 398 22.88 -6.55 -4.37
N ASP A 399 22.29 -5.50 -3.79
CA ASP A 399 20.83 -5.31 -3.80
C ASP A 399 20.29 -5.15 -5.24
N PHE A 400 21.00 -4.36 -6.06
CA PHE A 400 20.66 -4.19 -7.48
C PHE A 400 20.91 -5.46 -8.29
N ALA A 401 21.99 -6.20 -8.01
CA ALA A 401 22.30 -7.44 -8.69
C ALA A 401 21.27 -8.54 -8.42
N ASP A 402 20.83 -8.67 -7.16
CA ASP A 402 19.85 -9.67 -6.76
C ASP A 402 18.48 -9.36 -7.38
N LEU A 403 18.01 -8.11 -7.28
CA LEU A 403 16.75 -7.68 -7.91
C LEU A 403 16.76 -7.90 -9.43
N THR A 404 17.86 -7.51 -10.09
CA THR A 404 17.99 -7.66 -11.54
C THR A 404 18.01 -9.13 -11.94
N ALA A 405 18.76 -9.97 -11.22
CA ALA A 405 18.84 -11.39 -11.54
C ALA A 405 17.49 -12.08 -11.38
N GLU A 406 16.78 -11.80 -10.27
CA GLU A 406 15.47 -12.37 -9.99
C GLU A 406 14.44 -11.98 -11.07
N TYR A 407 14.40 -10.69 -11.43
CA TYR A 407 13.53 -10.19 -12.50
C TYR A 407 13.81 -10.90 -13.84
N LEU A 408 15.07 -10.99 -14.25
CA LEU A 408 15.44 -11.57 -15.55
C LEU A 408 15.16 -13.08 -15.61
N LEU A 409 15.42 -13.80 -14.51
CA LEU A 409 15.10 -15.23 -14.42
C LEU A 409 13.58 -15.47 -14.51
N ARG A 410 12.79 -14.62 -13.85
CA ARG A 410 11.32 -14.66 -13.95
C ARG A 410 10.85 -14.37 -15.38
N ALA A 411 11.33 -13.28 -15.99
CA ALA A 411 10.98 -12.89 -17.34
C ALA A 411 11.33 -13.99 -18.37
N HIS A 412 12.53 -14.57 -18.29
CA HIS A 412 12.90 -15.69 -19.16
C HIS A 412 12.00 -16.91 -18.95
N GLY A 413 11.64 -17.22 -17.71
CA GLY A 413 10.69 -18.29 -17.37
C GLY A 413 9.31 -18.13 -18.01
N GLU A 414 8.91 -16.89 -18.30
CA GLU A 414 7.67 -16.54 -19.00
C GLU A 414 7.85 -16.41 -20.53
N GLY A 415 9.02 -16.77 -21.06
CA GLY A 415 9.26 -16.83 -22.49
C GLY A 415 10.00 -15.63 -23.08
N VAL A 416 10.42 -14.66 -22.27
CA VAL A 416 11.19 -13.50 -22.78
C VAL A 416 12.56 -13.95 -23.30
N ARG A 417 12.87 -13.57 -24.54
CA ARG A 417 14.17 -13.83 -25.19
C ARG A 417 15.11 -12.63 -25.19
N HIS A 418 14.55 -11.43 -25.16
CA HIS A 418 15.30 -10.18 -25.07
C HIS A 418 14.55 -9.21 -24.15
N ALA A 419 15.26 -8.56 -23.24
CA ALA A 419 14.71 -7.53 -22.36
C ALA A 419 15.48 -6.21 -22.49
N GLU A 420 14.72 -5.12 -22.63
CA GLU A 420 15.22 -3.76 -22.49
C GLU A 420 14.71 -3.20 -21.16
N VAL A 421 15.54 -3.26 -20.14
CA VAL A 421 15.15 -2.95 -18.76
C VAL A 421 15.38 -1.46 -18.49
N PHE A 422 14.31 -0.77 -18.08
CA PHE A 422 14.37 0.63 -17.71
C PHE A 422 14.75 0.77 -16.24
N PHE A 423 15.45 1.85 -15.90
CA PHE A 423 15.73 2.20 -14.50
C PHE A 423 15.86 3.71 -14.32
N ASP A 424 15.65 4.18 -13.10
CA ASP A 424 15.51 5.59 -12.77
C ASP A 424 16.72 6.12 -11.97
N PRO A 425 17.82 6.54 -12.64
CA PRO A 425 19.05 6.93 -11.95
C PRO A 425 18.85 8.08 -10.94
N GLN A 426 17.99 9.06 -11.25
CA GLN A 426 17.76 10.21 -10.38
C GLN A 426 17.12 9.82 -9.03
N ALA A 427 16.31 8.75 -9.00
CA ALA A 427 15.71 8.23 -7.76
C ALA A 427 16.75 7.64 -6.80
N HIS A 428 17.88 7.15 -7.33
CA HIS A 428 18.99 6.62 -6.53
C HIS A 428 19.98 7.71 -6.12
N LEU A 429 20.29 8.64 -7.03
CA LEU A 429 21.23 9.75 -6.78
C LEU A 429 20.73 10.67 -5.66
N SER A 430 19.43 10.98 -5.64
CA SER A 430 18.82 11.88 -4.63
C SER A 430 18.94 11.37 -3.19
N ARG A 431 19.11 10.05 -3.01
CA ARG A 431 19.28 9.39 -1.71
C ARG A 431 20.72 8.94 -1.42
N GLY A 432 21.69 9.43 -2.19
CA GLY A 432 23.11 9.22 -1.96
C GLY A 432 23.66 7.88 -2.47
N VAL A 433 22.93 7.16 -3.32
CA VAL A 433 23.45 5.97 -4.00
C VAL A 433 24.08 6.40 -5.33
N GLY A 434 25.38 6.14 -5.48
CA GLY A 434 26.14 6.51 -6.68
C GLY A 434 25.67 5.76 -7.92
N ILE A 435 25.78 6.40 -9.09
CA ILE A 435 25.38 5.78 -10.36
C ILE A 435 26.22 4.53 -10.67
N GLU A 436 27.46 4.50 -10.21
CA GLU A 436 28.37 3.37 -10.35
C GLU A 436 27.82 2.14 -9.62
N THR A 437 27.31 2.33 -8.40
CA THR A 437 26.69 1.26 -7.60
C THR A 437 25.48 0.65 -8.32
N VAL A 438 24.65 1.49 -8.93
CA VAL A 438 23.47 1.04 -9.69
C VAL A 438 23.92 0.25 -10.91
N VAL A 439 24.77 0.84 -11.76
CA VAL A 439 25.19 0.24 -13.04
C VAL A 439 25.98 -1.05 -12.82
N GLU A 440 26.91 -1.09 -11.85
CA GLU A 440 27.65 -2.30 -11.50
C GLU A 440 26.70 -3.43 -11.05
N GLY A 441 25.70 -3.08 -10.23
CA GLY A 441 24.70 -4.05 -9.77
C GLY A 441 23.85 -4.60 -10.91
N LEU A 442 23.34 -3.74 -11.79
CA LEU A 442 22.58 -4.16 -12.98
C LEU A 442 23.42 -5.10 -13.88
N VAL A 443 24.68 -4.77 -14.12
CA VAL A 443 25.60 -5.60 -14.94
C VAL A 443 25.87 -6.95 -14.29
N GLU A 444 26.12 -6.98 -12.98
CA GLU A 444 26.34 -8.22 -12.25
C GLU A 444 25.07 -9.09 -12.22
N GLY A 445 23.91 -8.48 -12.01
CA GLY A 445 22.62 -9.18 -12.05
C GLY A 445 22.33 -9.78 -13.42
N ARG A 446 22.57 -9.03 -14.50
CA ARG A 446 22.52 -9.53 -15.88
C ARG A 446 23.43 -10.75 -16.04
N ARG A 447 24.71 -10.62 -15.65
CA ARG A 447 25.71 -11.69 -15.78
C ARG A 447 25.26 -12.97 -15.06
N ARG A 448 24.75 -12.84 -13.82
CA ARG A 448 24.22 -13.96 -13.02
C ARG A 448 23.05 -14.64 -13.72
N ALA A 449 22.02 -13.87 -14.07
CA ALA A 449 20.82 -14.43 -14.69
C ALA A 449 21.11 -15.07 -16.04
N THR A 450 21.86 -14.40 -16.93
CA THR A 450 22.18 -14.97 -18.24
C THR A 450 23.08 -16.20 -18.13
N GLY A 451 23.96 -16.25 -17.14
CA GLY A 451 24.76 -17.45 -16.85
C GLY A 451 23.90 -18.63 -16.41
N GLU A 452 22.99 -18.41 -15.45
CA GLU A 452 22.06 -19.45 -14.99
C GLU A 452 21.10 -19.92 -16.09
N ILE A 453 20.63 -19.01 -16.93
CA ILE A 453 19.81 -19.33 -18.11
C ILE A 453 20.62 -20.22 -19.08
N ALA A 454 21.87 -19.86 -19.36
CA ALA A 454 22.76 -20.62 -20.23
C ALA A 454 23.08 -22.01 -19.68
N ASP A 455 23.31 -22.14 -18.37
CA ASP A 455 23.54 -23.42 -17.69
C ASP A 455 22.33 -24.37 -17.83
N ARG A 456 21.13 -23.81 -18.01
CA ARG A 456 19.88 -24.53 -18.27
C ARG A 456 19.58 -24.73 -19.77
N GLY A 457 20.50 -24.32 -20.65
CA GLY A 457 20.37 -24.43 -22.11
C GLY A 457 19.49 -23.36 -22.75
N GLY A 458 19.11 -22.31 -22.01
CA GLY A 458 18.39 -21.15 -22.54
C GLY A 458 19.34 -20.06 -23.04
N LYS A 459 18.76 -19.02 -23.65
CA LYS A 459 19.51 -17.83 -24.07
C LYS A 459 18.65 -16.58 -23.94
N MET A 460 19.20 -15.57 -23.27
CA MET A 460 18.56 -14.25 -23.10
C MET A 460 19.59 -13.15 -23.32
N SER A 461 19.18 -12.10 -24.03
CA SER A 461 19.95 -10.86 -24.22
C SER A 461 19.28 -9.74 -23.42
N VAL A 462 20.08 -8.84 -22.82
CA VAL A 462 19.56 -7.80 -21.91
C VAL A 462 20.29 -6.48 -22.13
N LEU A 463 19.51 -5.41 -22.30
CA LEU A 463 19.95 -4.02 -22.41
C LEU A 463 19.36 -3.18 -21.29
N PHE A 464 20.09 -2.15 -20.85
CA PHE A 464 19.64 -1.21 -19.83
C PHE A 464 19.42 0.18 -20.42
N ILE A 465 18.33 0.83 -20.04
CA ILE A 465 17.94 2.16 -20.51
C ILE A 465 17.64 3.05 -19.31
N PRO A 466 18.54 4.00 -18.96
CA PRO A 466 18.24 4.99 -17.93
C PRO A 466 17.10 5.90 -18.40
N CYS A 467 16.13 6.15 -17.52
CA CYS A 467 15.04 7.09 -17.76
C CYS A 467 15.16 8.33 -16.88
N LEU A 468 15.09 9.51 -17.50
CA LEU A 468 15.09 10.79 -16.79
C LEU A 468 13.68 11.03 -16.19
N LEU A 469 13.64 11.54 -14.95
CA LEU A 469 12.41 11.67 -14.17
C LEU A 469 11.77 13.05 -14.37
N ARG A 470 10.56 13.10 -14.92
CA ARG A 470 9.87 14.36 -15.24
C ARG A 470 9.43 15.20 -14.06
N HIS A 471 9.08 14.57 -12.93
CA HIS A 471 8.63 15.27 -11.73
C HIS A 471 9.77 16.00 -11.00
N LEU A 472 11.02 15.73 -11.39
CA LEU A 472 12.20 16.44 -10.87
C LEU A 472 12.58 17.62 -11.78
N PRO A 473 13.31 18.62 -11.25
CA PRO A 473 13.83 19.72 -12.05
C PRO A 473 14.63 19.23 -13.27
N VAL A 474 14.43 19.88 -14.43
CA VAL A 474 15.15 19.56 -15.68
C VAL A 474 16.67 19.61 -15.51
N GLU A 475 17.18 20.50 -14.66
CA GLU A 475 18.63 20.59 -14.38
C GLU A 475 19.18 19.35 -13.67
N ASP A 476 18.37 18.67 -12.84
CA ASP A 476 18.77 17.40 -12.22
C ASP A 476 18.88 16.30 -13.28
N SER A 477 17.97 16.31 -14.27
CA SER A 477 18.06 15.42 -15.43
C SER A 477 19.29 15.71 -16.29
N ARG A 478 19.65 16.98 -16.48
CA ARG A 478 20.87 17.38 -17.19
C ARG A 478 22.11 16.88 -16.46
N ALA A 479 22.21 17.14 -15.16
CA ALA A 479 23.33 16.69 -14.34
C ALA A 479 23.45 15.15 -14.34
N CYS A 480 22.32 14.44 -14.28
CA CYS A 480 22.29 12.98 -14.36
C CYS A 480 22.80 12.46 -15.72
N PHE A 481 22.33 13.06 -16.82
CA PHE A 481 22.80 12.71 -18.16
C PHE A 481 24.31 12.98 -18.32
N GLU A 482 24.79 14.16 -17.95
CA GLU A 482 26.21 14.54 -18.03
C GLU A 482 27.10 13.64 -17.16
N LEU A 483 26.60 13.21 -15.99
CA LEU A 483 27.29 12.25 -15.14
C LEU A 483 27.45 10.88 -15.84
N MET A 484 26.35 10.29 -16.32
CA MET A 484 26.39 9.00 -17.02
C MET A 484 27.24 9.07 -18.29
N GLU A 485 27.16 10.19 -19.01
CA GLU A 485 27.98 10.45 -20.20
C GLU A 485 29.47 10.58 -19.84
N GLY A 486 29.81 11.36 -18.81
CA GLY A 486 31.20 11.54 -18.35
C GLY A 486 31.83 10.26 -17.82
N ARG A 487 31.01 9.28 -17.41
CA ARG A 487 31.44 7.92 -17.06
C ARG A 487 31.64 6.99 -18.26
N GLY A 488 31.24 7.42 -19.46
CA GLY A 488 31.36 6.60 -20.68
C GLY A 488 30.35 5.46 -20.74
N TYR A 489 29.24 5.52 -19.97
CA TYR A 489 28.30 4.40 -19.89
C TYR A 489 27.45 4.19 -21.15
N PHE A 490 27.36 5.20 -22.02
CA PHE A 490 26.68 5.10 -23.31
C PHE A 490 27.66 4.66 -24.41
N GLY A 491 27.35 3.57 -25.12
CA GLY A 491 28.13 3.10 -26.27
C GLY A 491 27.44 1.98 -27.05
N ARG A 492 28.16 1.31 -27.96
CA ARG A 492 27.64 0.18 -28.76
C ARG A 492 27.98 -1.16 -28.10
N GLU A 493 27.13 -2.18 -28.29
CA GLU A 493 27.27 -3.53 -27.69
C GLU A 493 28.66 -4.20 -27.91
N GLU A 494 29.42 -3.74 -28.92
CA GLU A 494 30.75 -4.24 -29.30
C GLU A 494 31.88 -3.70 -28.40
N GLU A 495 31.62 -2.71 -27.54
CA GLU A 495 32.58 -2.13 -26.62
C GLU A 495 32.30 -2.66 -25.20
N GLU A 496 33.26 -3.39 -24.60
CA GLU A 496 33.14 -3.98 -23.25
C GLU A 496 32.78 -2.95 -22.14
N GLU A 497 32.97 -1.65 -22.41
CA GLU A 497 32.70 -0.53 -21.49
C GLU A 497 31.29 0.09 -21.64
N ALA A 498 30.56 -0.21 -22.72
CA ALA A 498 29.23 0.36 -23.00
C ALA A 498 28.10 -0.44 -22.35
N VAL A 499 27.44 0.13 -21.34
CA VAL A 499 26.42 -0.58 -20.54
C VAL A 499 25.00 -0.13 -20.87
N LEU A 500 24.81 1.11 -21.30
CA LEU A 500 23.50 1.74 -21.48
C LEU A 500 23.17 1.89 -22.97
N ALA A 501 22.03 1.31 -23.39
CA ALA A 501 21.67 1.16 -24.80
C ALA A 501 21.04 2.40 -25.44
N GLY A 502 20.59 3.35 -24.61
CA GLY A 502 19.92 4.57 -25.03
C GLY A 502 19.50 5.41 -23.83
N LEU A 503 18.65 6.42 -24.06
CA LEU A 503 18.13 7.33 -23.05
C LEU A 503 16.60 7.38 -23.11
N GLY A 504 15.97 7.25 -21.94
CA GLY A 504 14.53 7.35 -21.76
C GLY A 504 14.09 8.62 -21.03
N LEU A 505 12.81 8.94 -21.12
CA LEU A 505 12.12 9.94 -20.30
C LEU A 505 10.82 9.33 -19.78
N CYS A 506 10.61 9.31 -18.47
CA CYS A 506 9.49 8.62 -17.80
C CYS A 506 8.89 9.49 -16.68
N SER A 507 8.06 8.86 -15.84
CA SER A 507 7.39 9.47 -14.68
C SER A 507 6.31 10.49 -15.09
N SER A 508 5.82 11.28 -14.12
CA SER A 508 4.66 12.17 -14.24
C SER A 508 4.58 12.87 -15.60
N GLU A 509 3.49 12.65 -16.31
CA GLU A 509 3.32 13.17 -17.67
C GLU A 509 2.50 14.47 -17.70
N ILE A 510 1.44 14.55 -16.89
CA ILE A 510 0.51 15.70 -16.90
C ILE A 510 1.26 17.00 -16.56
N ALA A 511 1.01 18.05 -17.36
CA ALA A 511 1.63 19.37 -17.26
C ALA A 511 3.17 19.42 -17.46
N LEU A 512 3.80 18.31 -17.84
CA LEU A 512 5.25 18.21 -18.06
C LEU A 512 5.54 17.76 -19.50
N PRO A 513 5.37 18.66 -20.50
CA PRO A 513 5.51 18.30 -21.91
C PRO A 513 6.95 17.85 -22.23
N PRO A 514 7.13 16.88 -23.15
CA PRO A 514 8.45 16.36 -23.51
C PRO A 514 9.46 17.46 -23.86
N GLY A 515 9.01 18.51 -24.55
CA GLY A 515 9.85 19.61 -25.04
C GLY A 515 10.72 20.30 -23.98
N ASN A 516 10.36 20.21 -22.69
CA ASN A 516 11.19 20.70 -21.59
C ASN A 516 12.58 20.03 -21.53
N TRP A 517 12.73 18.81 -22.04
CA TRP A 517 13.99 18.05 -22.08
C TRP A 517 14.70 18.10 -23.44
N ARG A 518 14.25 18.94 -24.38
CA ARG A 518 14.77 19.02 -25.75
C ARG A 518 16.30 19.09 -25.80
N GLU A 519 16.92 19.99 -25.04
CA GLU A 519 18.37 20.20 -25.10
C GLU A 519 19.18 18.96 -24.71
N ILE A 520 18.71 18.22 -23.70
CA ILE A 520 19.36 16.99 -23.21
C ILE A 520 19.25 15.91 -24.29
N PHE A 521 18.06 15.74 -24.87
CA PHE A 521 17.81 14.74 -25.91
C PHE A 521 18.49 15.07 -27.24
N GLU A 522 18.62 16.35 -27.59
CA GLU A 522 19.43 16.80 -28.72
C GLU A 522 20.92 16.50 -28.50
N ALA A 523 21.44 16.70 -27.27
CA ALA A 523 22.82 16.36 -26.93
C ALA A 523 23.08 14.85 -27.06
N ALA A 524 22.17 14.03 -26.53
CA ALA A 524 22.20 12.58 -26.68
C ALA A 524 22.15 12.17 -28.17
N GLY A 525 21.26 12.79 -28.95
CA GLY A 525 21.13 12.54 -30.38
C GLY A 525 22.38 12.87 -31.20
N ARG A 526 23.09 13.96 -30.89
CA ARG A 526 24.37 14.32 -31.54
C ARG A 526 25.46 13.26 -31.33
N LYS A 527 25.33 12.43 -30.30
CA LYS A 527 26.24 11.31 -30.01
C LYS A 527 25.73 9.95 -30.51
N GLY A 528 24.60 9.94 -31.22
CA GLY A 528 23.99 8.71 -31.71
C GLY A 528 23.34 7.85 -30.63
N ILE A 529 23.09 8.41 -29.44
CA ILE A 529 22.38 7.71 -28.37
C ILE A 529 20.91 7.53 -28.80
N ARG A 530 20.43 6.28 -28.76
CA ARG A 530 19.03 5.93 -29.06
C ARG A 530 18.11 6.52 -28.00
N ARG A 531 16.90 6.93 -28.40
CA ARG A 531 16.00 7.71 -27.53
C ARG A 531 14.59 7.12 -27.53
N THR A 532 14.03 6.93 -26.35
CA THR A 532 12.64 6.48 -26.11
C THR A 532 11.98 7.42 -25.10
N VAL A 533 10.66 7.51 -25.12
CA VAL A 533 9.93 8.47 -24.28
C VAL A 533 8.56 7.89 -23.91
N HIS A 534 8.21 7.90 -22.63
CA HIS A 534 6.82 7.72 -22.17
C HIS A 534 6.01 8.90 -22.66
N ALA A 535 5.12 8.69 -23.61
CA ALA A 535 4.29 9.76 -24.14
C ALA A 535 2.93 9.22 -24.58
N GLY A 536 1.88 9.98 -24.28
CA GLY A 536 0.53 9.56 -24.57
C GLY A 536 0.06 8.42 -23.67
N GLU A 537 0.48 8.40 -22.40
CA GLU A 537 -0.05 7.49 -21.39
C GLU A 537 -1.22 8.16 -20.66
N GLU A 538 -0.92 9.22 -19.92
CA GLU A 538 -1.88 10.15 -19.30
C GLU A 538 -1.94 11.48 -20.07
N GLY A 539 -0.85 11.83 -20.74
CA GLY A 539 -0.70 13.03 -21.56
C GLY A 539 -1.41 12.94 -22.92
N PRO A 540 -1.65 14.07 -23.58
CA PRO A 540 -2.36 14.10 -24.85
C PRO A 540 -1.54 13.49 -26.00
N ALA A 541 -2.20 13.10 -27.10
CA ALA A 541 -1.54 12.63 -28.33
C ALA A 541 -0.47 13.60 -28.88
N SER A 542 -0.60 14.90 -28.61
CA SER A 542 0.42 15.91 -28.99
C SER A 542 1.76 15.68 -28.31
N TYR A 543 1.81 15.01 -27.16
CA TYR A 543 3.08 14.66 -26.50
C TYR A 543 3.82 13.56 -27.25
N VAL A 544 3.10 12.63 -27.88
CA VAL A 544 3.70 11.65 -28.79
C VAL A 544 4.39 12.37 -29.95
N THR A 545 3.71 13.36 -30.54
CA THR A 545 4.30 14.20 -31.60
C THR A 545 5.53 14.96 -31.12
N ALA A 546 5.45 15.60 -29.95
CA ALA A 546 6.57 16.34 -29.35
C ALA A 546 7.77 15.42 -29.04
N ALA A 547 7.54 14.20 -28.56
CA ALA A 547 8.60 13.22 -28.33
C ALA A 547 9.33 12.84 -29.62
N LEU A 548 8.59 12.65 -30.72
CA LEU A 548 9.18 12.35 -32.03
C LEU A 548 9.94 13.56 -32.60
N ASP A 549 9.33 14.74 -32.59
CA ASP A 549 9.85 15.93 -33.29
C ASP A 549 10.93 16.67 -32.52
N GLU A 550 10.75 16.80 -31.20
CA GLU A 550 11.61 17.64 -30.36
C GLU A 550 12.70 16.82 -29.68
N LEU A 551 12.41 15.58 -29.29
CA LEU A 551 13.37 14.74 -28.57
C LEU A 551 14.07 13.75 -29.51
N GLY A 552 13.53 13.55 -30.72
CA GLY A 552 14.04 12.58 -31.68
C GLY A 552 13.91 11.15 -31.16
N ALA A 553 12.82 10.87 -30.42
CA ALA A 553 12.49 9.53 -29.99
C ALA A 553 12.24 8.62 -31.20
N ILE A 554 12.73 7.39 -31.13
CA ILE A 554 12.55 6.36 -32.18
C ILE A 554 11.60 5.24 -31.76
N ARG A 555 11.19 5.26 -30.49
CA ARG A 555 10.16 4.43 -29.87
C ARG A 555 9.38 5.29 -28.88
N ILE A 556 8.09 4.99 -28.71
CA ILE A 556 7.22 5.67 -27.76
C ILE A 556 6.74 4.63 -26.76
N ASP A 557 6.95 4.90 -25.48
CA ASP A 557 6.50 4.03 -24.39
C ASP A 557 5.05 4.40 -24.05
N HIS A 558 4.21 3.37 -23.90
CA HIS A 558 2.73 3.39 -23.90
C HIS A 558 2.10 3.85 -25.22
N GLY A 559 2.08 5.16 -25.49
CA GLY A 559 1.50 5.72 -26.72
C GLY A 559 -0.01 5.52 -26.89
N VAL A 560 -0.73 5.04 -25.88
CA VAL A 560 -2.15 4.66 -25.96
C VAL A 560 -3.07 5.84 -26.33
N ARG A 561 -2.77 7.05 -25.88
CA ARG A 561 -3.52 8.28 -26.22
C ARG A 561 -3.29 8.74 -27.66
N SER A 562 -2.33 8.18 -28.40
CA SER A 562 -2.20 8.43 -29.85
C SER A 562 -3.49 8.09 -30.60
N ALA A 563 -4.31 7.17 -30.06
CA ALA A 563 -5.59 6.80 -30.61
C ALA A 563 -6.62 7.93 -30.68
N GLU A 564 -6.39 9.03 -29.96
CA GLU A 564 -7.28 10.20 -29.92
C GLU A 564 -7.05 11.16 -31.11
N ASP A 565 -5.96 10.99 -31.85
CA ASP A 565 -5.59 11.83 -33.00
C ASP A 565 -5.22 10.98 -34.22
N GLU A 566 -6.05 11.05 -35.26
CA GLU A 566 -5.85 10.29 -36.50
C GLU A 566 -4.54 10.65 -37.22
N ALA A 567 -4.08 11.90 -37.16
CA ALA A 567 -2.84 12.30 -37.82
C ALA A 567 -1.62 11.67 -37.12
N VAL A 568 -1.70 11.51 -35.79
CA VAL A 568 -0.66 10.81 -35.02
C VAL A 568 -0.64 9.33 -35.38
N LEU A 569 -1.79 8.66 -35.46
CA LEU A 569 -1.86 7.25 -35.89
C LEU A 569 -1.29 7.03 -37.29
N GLU A 570 -1.69 7.85 -38.27
CA GLU A 570 -1.19 7.76 -39.64
C GLU A 570 0.33 7.97 -39.71
N ARG A 571 0.86 8.87 -38.89
CA ARG A 571 2.29 9.08 -38.77
C ARG A 571 3.00 7.86 -38.19
N LEU A 572 2.54 7.36 -37.04
CA LEU A 572 3.14 6.20 -36.37
C LEU A 572 3.19 4.98 -37.30
N ALA A 573 2.11 4.73 -38.04
CA ALA A 573 2.05 3.65 -39.03
C ALA A 573 3.03 3.86 -40.20
N ARG A 574 3.05 5.07 -40.79
CA ARG A 574 3.94 5.40 -41.92
C ARG A 574 5.42 5.31 -41.54
N GLU A 575 5.77 5.81 -40.37
CA GLU A 575 7.15 5.85 -39.86
C GLU A 575 7.55 4.55 -39.15
N LYS A 576 6.61 3.61 -38.98
CA LYS A 576 6.80 2.33 -38.30
C LYS A 576 7.35 2.48 -36.87
N VAL A 577 6.94 3.54 -36.19
CA VAL A 577 7.31 3.78 -34.79
C VAL A 577 6.64 2.71 -33.93
N LEU A 578 7.43 2.01 -33.10
CA LEU A 578 6.91 1.03 -32.16
C LEU A 578 6.31 1.73 -30.93
N LEU A 579 5.13 1.28 -30.50
CA LEU A 579 4.54 1.60 -29.20
C LEU A 579 4.77 0.47 -28.19
N SER A 580 5.40 0.75 -27.05
CA SER A 580 5.56 -0.20 -25.94
C SER A 580 4.31 -0.17 -25.05
N VAL A 581 3.25 -0.90 -25.43
CA VAL A 581 1.96 -0.85 -24.71
C VAL A 581 2.02 -1.72 -23.44
N CYS A 582 1.49 -1.19 -22.33
CA CYS A 582 1.51 -1.84 -21.01
C CYS A 582 0.08 -1.99 -20.44
N PRO A 583 -0.67 -3.03 -20.82
CA PRO A 583 -2.11 -3.10 -20.59
C PRO A 583 -2.53 -3.09 -19.12
N LEU A 584 -1.88 -3.90 -18.26
CA LEU A 584 -2.23 -3.96 -16.84
C LEU A 584 -1.86 -2.65 -16.12
N SER A 585 -0.69 -2.09 -16.40
CA SER A 585 -0.27 -0.78 -15.89
C SER A 585 -1.30 0.31 -16.20
N ASN A 586 -1.72 0.43 -17.46
CA ASN A 586 -2.67 1.45 -17.86
C ASN A 586 -4.05 1.33 -17.17
N VAL A 587 -4.43 0.14 -16.67
CA VAL A 587 -5.63 -0.05 -15.84
C VAL A 587 -5.34 0.22 -14.36
N ALA A 588 -4.22 -0.28 -13.85
CA ALA A 588 -3.78 -0.07 -12.47
C ALA A 588 -3.68 1.43 -12.15
N LEU A 589 -3.11 2.20 -13.08
CA LEU A 589 -2.87 3.64 -12.99
C LEU A 589 -4.05 4.52 -13.43
N LYS A 590 -5.21 3.92 -13.72
CA LYS A 590 -6.45 4.63 -14.09
C LYS A 590 -6.41 5.39 -15.41
N GLY A 591 -5.46 5.09 -16.30
CA GLY A 591 -5.48 5.54 -17.70
C GLY A 591 -6.68 4.99 -18.46
N PHE A 592 -7.07 3.74 -18.17
CA PHE A 592 -8.26 3.05 -18.68
C PHE A 592 -9.00 2.31 -17.56
N GLU A 593 -10.32 2.11 -17.70
CA GLU A 593 -11.09 1.33 -16.73
C GLU A 593 -10.85 -0.17 -16.87
N ARG A 594 -10.67 -0.67 -18.10
CA ARG A 594 -10.45 -2.09 -18.41
C ARG A 594 -9.44 -2.24 -19.55
N VAL A 595 -8.80 -3.41 -19.63
CA VAL A 595 -7.91 -3.76 -20.76
C VAL A 595 -8.64 -3.66 -22.10
N ALA A 596 -9.91 -4.08 -22.16
CA ALA A 596 -10.74 -4.03 -23.37
C ALA A 596 -11.02 -2.60 -23.88
N ASP A 597 -10.82 -1.57 -23.07
CA ASP A 597 -11.05 -0.17 -23.45
C ASP A 597 -9.82 0.45 -24.15
N GLN A 598 -8.69 -0.26 -24.18
CA GLN A 598 -7.45 0.20 -24.80
C GLN A 598 -7.48 0.08 -26.33
N PRO A 599 -6.72 0.92 -27.05
CA PRO A 599 -6.83 1.04 -28.50
C PRO A 599 -6.12 -0.04 -29.32
N ILE A 600 -5.91 -1.24 -28.77
CA ILE A 600 -5.17 -2.34 -29.44
C ILE A 600 -5.78 -2.68 -30.80
N ARG A 601 -7.10 -2.84 -30.89
CA ARG A 601 -7.78 -3.08 -32.19
C ARG A 601 -7.57 -1.93 -33.18
N LYS A 602 -7.64 -0.68 -32.71
CA LYS A 602 -7.42 0.50 -33.55
C LYS A 602 -5.99 0.54 -34.09
N PHE A 603 -5.00 0.16 -33.29
CA PHE A 603 -3.61 0.06 -33.75
C PHE A 603 -3.44 -0.98 -34.86
N ILE A 604 -4.04 -2.17 -34.70
CA ILE A 604 -4.03 -3.21 -35.74
C ILE A 604 -4.67 -2.69 -37.04
N GLU A 605 -5.88 -2.14 -36.95
CA GLU A 605 -6.62 -1.62 -38.11
C GLU A 605 -5.86 -0.51 -38.86
N LYS A 606 -5.11 0.32 -38.15
CA LYS A 606 -4.34 1.44 -38.70
C LYS A 606 -2.91 1.07 -39.10
N GLY A 607 -2.48 -0.17 -38.83
CA GLY A 607 -1.11 -0.61 -39.09
C GLY A 607 -0.06 0.05 -38.20
N VAL A 608 -0.45 0.51 -37.01
CA VAL A 608 0.49 1.03 -36.00
C VAL A 608 1.19 -0.15 -35.33
N ARG A 609 2.52 -0.11 -35.27
CA ARG A 609 3.31 -1.17 -34.63
C ARG A 609 3.24 -1.02 -33.12
N PHE A 610 2.97 -2.10 -32.42
CA PHE A 610 3.02 -2.15 -30.96
C PHE A 610 3.61 -3.48 -30.47
N SER A 611 4.13 -3.46 -29.25
CA SER A 611 4.43 -4.64 -28.44
C SER A 611 3.61 -4.60 -27.15
N ILE A 612 3.40 -5.78 -26.53
CA ILE A 612 2.82 -5.90 -25.20
C ILE A 612 3.95 -6.04 -24.18
N ASN A 613 3.91 -5.26 -23.11
CA ASN A 613 4.97 -5.16 -22.10
C ASN A 613 4.35 -5.13 -20.69
N SER A 614 5.18 -5.34 -19.67
CA SER A 614 4.74 -5.49 -18.27
C SER A 614 4.81 -4.22 -17.44
N ASP A 615 5.60 -3.23 -17.87
CA ASP A 615 5.93 -2.04 -17.07
C ASP A 615 6.61 -2.42 -15.73
N ASP A 616 6.03 -2.04 -14.59
CA ASP A 616 6.43 -2.44 -13.23
C ASP A 616 5.58 -3.62 -12.68
N PRO A 617 5.82 -4.88 -13.13
CA PRO A 617 4.91 -6.02 -12.92
C PRO A 617 4.66 -6.39 -11.46
N ALA A 618 5.61 -6.09 -10.56
CA ALA A 618 5.46 -6.34 -9.13
C ALA A 618 4.30 -5.54 -8.51
N TYR A 619 3.88 -4.44 -9.14
CA TYR A 619 2.83 -3.56 -8.65
C TYR A 619 1.50 -3.72 -9.38
N PHE A 620 1.50 -4.24 -10.61
CA PHE A 620 0.34 -4.20 -11.51
C PHE A 620 -0.34 -5.57 -11.69
N GLY A 621 -0.08 -6.52 -10.79
CA GLY A 621 -0.83 -7.77 -10.70
C GLY A 621 -0.49 -8.81 -11.79
N GLY A 622 0.58 -8.61 -12.57
CA GLY A 622 0.98 -9.57 -13.60
C GLY A 622 2.28 -9.20 -14.32
N TYR A 623 3.05 -10.22 -14.69
CA TYR A 623 4.25 -10.10 -15.51
C TYR A 623 3.89 -10.17 -17.00
N ILE A 624 4.84 -10.50 -17.87
CA ILE A 624 4.66 -10.39 -19.32
C ILE A 624 3.61 -11.40 -19.82
N LEU A 625 3.56 -12.60 -19.22
CA LEU A 625 2.62 -13.63 -19.62
C LEU A 625 1.19 -13.21 -19.29
N GLU A 626 0.95 -12.71 -18.07
CA GLU A 626 -0.37 -12.24 -17.66
C GLU A 626 -0.85 -11.10 -18.57
N ASN A 627 0.03 -10.16 -18.95
CA ASN A 627 -0.32 -9.10 -19.91
C ASN A 627 -0.76 -9.66 -21.27
N HIS A 628 -0.12 -10.72 -21.77
CA HIS A 628 -0.56 -11.38 -23.01
C HIS A 628 -1.91 -12.08 -22.85
N CYS A 629 -2.12 -12.78 -21.73
CA CYS A 629 -3.38 -13.47 -21.43
C CYS A 629 -4.55 -12.49 -21.37
N VAL A 630 -4.45 -11.40 -20.60
CA VAL A 630 -5.55 -10.44 -20.46
C VAL A 630 -5.85 -9.69 -21.76
N VAL A 631 -4.84 -9.46 -22.61
CA VAL A 631 -5.05 -8.91 -23.96
C VAL A 631 -5.78 -9.93 -24.84
N HIS A 632 -5.40 -11.21 -24.79
CA HIS A 632 -6.09 -12.23 -25.56
C HIS A 632 -7.54 -12.39 -25.11
N GLU A 633 -7.80 -12.40 -23.80
CA GLU A 633 -9.16 -12.46 -23.24
C GLU A 633 -10.01 -11.25 -23.64
N ALA A 634 -9.43 -10.05 -23.59
CA ALA A 634 -10.14 -8.81 -23.88
C ALA A 634 -10.44 -8.63 -25.38
N PHE A 635 -9.50 -8.99 -26.25
CA PHE A 635 -9.57 -8.69 -27.68
C PHE A 635 -9.78 -9.90 -28.57
N ASN A 636 -9.51 -11.11 -28.10
CA ASN A 636 -9.52 -12.35 -28.86
C ASN A 636 -8.73 -12.22 -30.17
N LEU A 637 -7.45 -11.79 -30.05
CA LEU A 637 -6.56 -11.65 -31.19
C LEU A 637 -6.35 -13.00 -31.88
N THR A 638 -6.34 -12.98 -33.21
CA THR A 638 -6.00 -14.15 -34.02
C THR A 638 -4.52 -14.49 -33.88
N VAL A 639 -4.14 -15.71 -34.27
CA VAL A 639 -2.73 -16.12 -34.22
C VAL A 639 -1.86 -15.25 -35.14
N GLU A 640 -2.34 -14.86 -36.31
CA GLU A 640 -1.58 -13.98 -37.21
C GLU A 640 -1.37 -12.59 -36.59
N GLU A 641 -2.37 -12.03 -35.90
CA GLU A 641 -2.22 -10.76 -35.15
C GLU A 641 -1.21 -10.88 -34.01
N TRP A 642 -1.19 -12.00 -33.28
CA TRP A 642 -0.18 -12.27 -32.26
C TRP A 642 1.23 -12.41 -32.84
N ILE A 643 1.36 -13.09 -33.98
CA ILE A 643 2.65 -13.22 -34.68
C ILE A 643 3.15 -11.86 -35.15
N ASP A 644 2.28 -10.99 -35.66
CA ASP A 644 2.66 -9.64 -36.05
C ASP A 644 3.06 -8.78 -34.84
N ALA A 645 2.35 -8.86 -33.71
CA ALA A 645 2.75 -8.19 -32.47
C ALA A 645 4.11 -8.68 -31.95
N ALA A 646 4.36 -9.98 -31.96
CA ALA A 646 5.64 -10.57 -31.58
C ALA A 646 6.77 -10.20 -32.54
N ARG A 647 6.50 -10.14 -33.85
CA ARG A 647 7.48 -9.66 -34.84
C ARG A 647 7.80 -8.18 -34.63
N ASN A 648 6.79 -7.35 -34.37
CA ASN A 648 6.97 -5.93 -34.11
C ASN A 648 7.86 -5.68 -32.88
N SER A 649 7.72 -6.47 -31.81
CA SER A 649 8.57 -6.33 -30.62
C SER A 649 10.04 -6.64 -30.92
N VAL A 650 10.33 -7.62 -31.78
CA VAL A 650 11.70 -7.97 -32.19
C VAL A 650 12.26 -6.96 -33.20
N GLU A 651 11.49 -6.53 -34.19
CA GLU A 651 11.95 -5.56 -35.17
C GLU A 651 12.20 -4.18 -34.55
N GLY A 652 11.37 -3.78 -33.57
CA GLY A 652 11.50 -2.52 -32.85
C GLY A 652 12.40 -2.57 -31.62
N SER A 653 12.99 -3.72 -31.29
CA SER A 653 13.99 -3.82 -30.24
C SER A 653 15.35 -3.28 -30.67
N TRP A 654 16.19 -3.05 -29.67
CA TRP A 654 17.52 -2.48 -29.78
C TRP A 654 18.64 -3.52 -29.70
N CYS A 655 18.34 -4.82 -29.66
CA CYS A 655 19.36 -5.86 -29.84
C CYS A 655 19.92 -5.87 -31.26
N ASP A 656 21.10 -6.48 -31.40
CA ASP A 656 21.74 -6.70 -32.69
C ASP A 656 20.88 -7.55 -33.66
N GLU A 657 21.20 -7.42 -34.95
CA GLU A 657 20.45 -8.08 -36.03
C GLU A 657 20.59 -9.60 -36.01
N GLU A 658 21.72 -10.16 -35.54
CA GLU A 658 21.88 -11.61 -35.41
C GLU A 658 20.89 -12.18 -34.38
N ARG A 659 20.74 -11.49 -33.25
CA ARG A 659 19.79 -11.85 -32.20
C ARG A 659 18.35 -11.67 -32.65
N LYS A 660 18.05 -10.64 -33.44
CA LYS A 660 16.72 -10.48 -34.06
C LYS A 660 16.42 -11.64 -35.00
N GLU A 661 17.34 -12.00 -35.89
CA GLU A 661 17.17 -13.13 -36.82
C GLU A 661 16.97 -14.47 -36.09
N GLU A 662 17.64 -14.68 -34.96
CA GLU A 662 17.44 -15.84 -34.09
C GLU A 662 16.01 -15.89 -33.53
N ILE A 663 15.54 -14.81 -32.89
CA ILE A 663 14.22 -14.77 -32.27
C ILE A 663 13.12 -14.84 -33.34
N LEU A 664 13.30 -14.19 -34.49
CA LEU A 664 12.36 -14.28 -35.61
C LEU A 664 12.23 -15.70 -36.17
N ARG A 665 13.31 -16.49 -36.16
CA ARG A 665 13.26 -17.92 -36.52
C ARG A 665 12.48 -18.73 -35.49
N GLU A 666 12.64 -18.45 -34.20
CA GLU A 666 11.83 -19.08 -33.14
C GLU A 666 10.34 -18.78 -33.32
N ILE A 667 9.97 -17.50 -33.54
CA ILE A 667 8.58 -17.09 -33.78
C ILE A 667 8.01 -17.84 -35.00
N LYS A 668 8.78 -17.91 -36.08
CA LYS A 668 8.37 -18.66 -37.28
C LYS A 668 8.16 -20.15 -36.98
N SER A 669 9.06 -20.77 -36.23
CA SER A 669 8.93 -22.19 -35.85
C SER A 669 7.64 -22.45 -35.08
N VAL A 670 7.33 -21.59 -34.10
CA VAL A 670 6.09 -21.70 -33.30
C VAL A 670 4.85 -21.51 -34.18
N HIS A 671 4.90 -20.58 -35.14
CA HIS A 671 3.81 -20.36 -36.10
C HIS A 671 3.56 -21.56 -37.00
N ASP A 672 4.63 -22.15 -37.55
CA ASP A 672 4.57 -23.32 -38.42
C ASP A 672 4.01 -24.54 -37.63
N GLU A 673 4.49 -24.78 -36.40
CA GLU A 673 3.96 -25.82 -35.52
C GLU A 673 2.47 -25.64 -35.20
N TRP A 674 2.02 -24.40 -34.99
CA TRP A 674 0.60 -24.13 -34.76
C TRP A 674 -0.24 -24.43 -36.01
N LYS A 675 0.23 -24.03 -37.19
CA LYS A 675 -0.44 -24.31 -38.48
C LYS A 675 -0.57 -25.79 -38.77
N GLU A 676 0.38 -26.62 -38.32
CA GLU A 676 0.30 -28.07 -38.46
C GLU A 676 -0.73 -28.71 -37.51
N ARG A 677 -1.07 -28.05 -36.39
CA ARG A 677 -2.00 -28.55 -35.38
C ARG A 677 -3.45 -28.05 -35.57
N ALA A 678 -3.63 -26.92 -36.24
CA ALA A 678 -4.93 -26.31 -36.57
C ALA A 678 -5.57 -26.96 -37.80
#